data_AF-A0A3M6TLI6-F1
#
_entry.id   AF-A0A3M6TLI6-F1
#
_cell.length_a   1.000
_cell.length_b   1.000
_cell.length_c   1.000
_cell.angle_alpha   90.00
_cell.angle_beta   90.00
_cell.angle_gamma   90.00
#
_symmetry.space_group_name_H-M   'P 1'
#
loop_
_entity.id
_entity.type
_entity.pdbx_description
1 polymer ?
#
loop_
_entity_poly.entity_id
_entity_poly.type
_entity_poly.pdbx_seq_one_letter_code
_entity_poly.pdbx_strand_id
1 'polypeptide(L)'
;MVFIHVLAGRPGSVHDSRVMCNSELWRTAAHKFPGDTHLLGDGGYPLLRRFNRVLSSVHQEIERAISLLKGRWRRLLFLDHLDLELEVNIIIAACVLHNFCLLNDNFDDGYFLDGDDEDHDAEQQYPDARAKQKRAHLMNICCMFWCEECLIAHNIIQGNKDHRVLALKDFQEKDYEDVLKRPLFCSKERHEKEELKYFCKNCETAACQSCVLIHHAGHAILHLEEEAERQKMELKSLIEIQKYDLQAKINTLGRLNEDCIKFIQRSEDIKGQVQKFVDNLIATIEAKKQNILAAANDETKRFLETLTTQKTEIDNEIKIIESSLEKADTILKRSTHAEVVQLKKSFEEIFQGTQSQPKDCYPEKLPFLAFVENPKMLSTLNAEEIGMIEIAHQTKARQSVAEGKGLEEAIANRQAHFSLTTRDSKGRQCYNEGDHVTAEIIDEQGRDCATELKINDNKDGLYQISYSPRNEGRCKVTIKVNGEHVHGSQFIVRVKPFQFRPVLSFREEGSSVGKFNWPRGVAVNANDEIAVTDQLNHKVRIFSSEGKFLRSFGKKGDMVGEFNNPRGITFHNNGNIFVADSVNHRIQIFSGEGEFVGSFGGKGNVDSQLDIPLGLSVDSEGNIIVADAGNQLIQIFSPEGKFLTKIGEDSFTLPVHCIQYDRYLIVSDYNDHCIKVFDRNGKFQYKFGKQGGKDGEFNYPRSLLMNKSGQLMVCDSGNCRIQVFELNGKFVGKFETQDKNSGKFISPIALAVLSTGGFVVIYSSNHCIQIIE
;
A
#
# COMPACT_ATOMS: atom_id res chain seq x y z
N MET A 1 24.95 12.85 11.87
CA MET A 1 25.03 12.61 13.32
C MET A 1 26.35 13.14 13.92
N VAL A 2 26.81 14.35 13.54
CA VAL A 2 27.98 15.05 14.15
C VAL A 2 27.70 16.56 14.38
N PHE A 3 26.45 17.03 14.21
CA PHE A 3 26.12 18.46 14.33
C PHE A 3 25.01 18.76 15.36
N ILE A 4 24.85 17.89 16.38
CA ILE A 4 23.86 18.08 17.46
C ILE A 4 24.51 18.40 18.83
N HIS A 5 25.84 18.51 18.92
CA HIS A 5 26.53 18.86 20.17
C HIS A 5 27.11 20.27 20.27
N VAL A 6 26.86 21.16 19.30
CA VAL A 6 27.40 22.55 19.34
C VAL A 6 26.40 23.59 19.86
N LEU A 7 25.12 23.24 20.05
CA LEU A 7 24.08 24.21 20.47
C LEU A 7 23.47 23.96 21.86
N ALA A 8 24.18 23.22 22.73
CA ALA A 8 23.82 23.09 24.13
C ALA A 8 24.92 23.65 25.04
N GLY A 9 24.90 24.97 25.23
CA GLY A 9 25.75 25.65 26.22
C GLY A 9 25.13 26.99 26.62
N ARG A 10 24.30 26.98 27.67
CA ARG A 10 23.89 28.21 28.37
C ARG A 10 25.09 28.82 29.14
N PRO A 11 25.02 30.11 29.52
CA PRO A 11 26.18 30.97 29.75
C PRO A 11 26.76 30.82 31.16
N GLY A 12 28.09 30.89 31.27
CA GLY A 12 28.78 31.09 32.54
C GLY A 12 29.94 30.12 32.78
N SER A 13 31.14 30.70 32.99
CA SER A 13 32.36 30.09 33.53
C SER A 13 33.17 29.12 32.64
N VAL A 14 34.08 29.66 31.79
CA VAL A 14 35.45 29.13 31.65
C VAL A 14 36.39 30.27 31.19
N HIS A 15 36.60 31.27 32.05
CA HIS A 15 37.79 32.10 31.99
C HIS A 15 38.63 31.78 33.22
N ASP A 16 39.42 30.71 33.15
CA ASP A 16 40.58 30.60 34.02
C ASP A 16 41.76 29.99 33.24
N SER A 17 42.69 30.87 32.90
CA SER A 17 43.95 30.60 32.21
C SER A 17 44.91 29.71 33.02
N ARG A 18 44.51 29.24 34.21
CA ARG A 18 45.30 28.36 35.08
C ARG A 18 45.18 26.87 34.76
N VAL A 19 44.14 26.43 34.06
CA VAL A 19 43.91 24.99 33.77
C VAL A 19 44.76 24.47 32.61
N MET A 20 45.19 25.33 31.69
CA MET A 20 46.02 24.94 30.53
C MET A 20 47.52 24.79 30.83
N CYS A 21 48.04 25.36 31.93
CA CYS A 21 49.48 25.36 32.21
C CYS A 21 50.05 24.04 32.76
N ASN A 22 49.21 23.07 33.13
CA ASN A 22 49.66 21.82 33.78
C ASN A 22 49.39 20.54 32.96
N SER A 23 49.03 20.65 31.68
CA SER A 23 48.85 19.47 30.81
C SER A 23 50.14 19.14 30.03
N GLU A 24 50.40 17.85 29.82
CA GLU A 24 51.57 17.35 29.06
C GLU A 24 51.61 17.84 27.59
N LEU A 25 50.48 18.35 27.08
CA LEU A 25 50.37 18.97 25.75
C LEU A 25 51.22 20.25 25.59
N TRP A 26 51.36 21.06 26.65
CA TRP A 26 52.15 22.30 26.60
C TRP A 26 53.65 22.04 26.40
N ARG A 27 54.21 21.01 27.05
CA ARG A 27 55.63 20.64 26.94
C ARG A 27 56.00 20.16 25.53
N THR A 28 55.04 19.56 24.82
CA THR A 28 55.23 19.07 23.45
C THR A 28 55.14 20.21 22.42
N ALA A 29 54.30 21.22 22.68
CA ALA A 29 54.15 22.40 21.81
C ALA A 29 55.32 23.39 21.92
N ALA A 30 55.84 23.62 23.14
CA ALA A 30 56.99 24.52 23.38
C ALA A 30 58.29 24.04 22.74
N HIS A 31 58.44 22.73 22.51
CA HIS A 31 59.61 22.15 21.84
C HIS A 31 59.57 22.27 20.31
N LYS A 32 58.38 22.46 19.74
CA LYS A 32 58.13 22.42 18.29
C LYS A 32 57.98 23.81 17.65
N PHE A 33 57.64 24.85 18.43
CA PHE A 33 57.48 26.22 17.95
C PHE A 33 58.10 27.24 18.93
N PRO A 34 59.39 27.59 18.78
CA PRO A 34 60.01 28.64 19.60
C PRO A 34 59.65 30.03 19.04
N GLY A 35 59.08 30.89 19.88
CA GLY A 35 58.80 32.30 19.54
C GLY A 35 57.33 32.72 19.64
N ASP A 36 57.01 33.85 19.01
CA ASP A 36 55.85 34.75 19.23
C ASP A 36 54.48 34.24 18.72
N THR A 37 54.17 32.95 18.93
CA THR A 37 52.93 32.31 18.47
C THR A 37 52.08 31.77 19.64
N HIS A 38 50.75 31.82 19.49
CA HIS A 38 49.79 31.22 20.44
C HIS A 38 48.75 30.39 19.66
N LEU A 39 48.33 29.25 20.20
CA LEU A 39 47.33 28.35 19.60
C LEU A 39 45.90 28.70 20.07
N LEU A 40 44.92 28.62 19.17
CA LEU A 40 43.49 28.79 19.45
C LEU A 40 42.71 27.50 19.16
N GLY A 41 42.06 26.94 20.19
CA GLY A 41 41.03 25.89 20.08
C GLY A 41 41.48 24.55 19.46
N ASP A 42 40.58 23.57 19.46
CA ASP A 42 40.81 22.15 19.06
C ASP A 42 41.26 21.94 17.59
N GLY A 43 41.59 23.00 16.86
CA GLY A 43 42.05 22.95 15.47
C GLY A 43 43.52 23.30 15.23
N GLY A 44 44.25 23.84 16.22
CA GLY A 44 45.73 23.94 16.15
C GLY A 44 46.34 24.79 15.02
N TYR A 45 45.75 25.93 14.64
CA TYR A 45 46.37 26.85 13.65
C TYR A 45 47.11 28.02 14.33
N PRO A 46 48.35 28.35 13.93
CA PRO A 46 49.10 29.49 14.48
C PRO A 46 48.77 30.81 13.77
N LEU A 47 48.54 31.89 14.53
CA LEU A 47 48.36 33.26 14.02
C LEU A 47 49.26 34.27 14.76
N LEU A 48 49.76 35.28 14.04
CA LEU A 48 50.61 36.36 14.56
C LEU A 48 49.85 37.28 15.53
N ARG A 49 50.46 37.64 16.66
CA ARG A 49 49.85 38.44 17.75
C ARG A 49 49.21 39.77 17.30
N ARG A 50 49.69 40.39 16.22
CA ARG A 50 49.14 41.65 15.67
C ARG A 50 47.74 41.48 15.07
N PHE A 51 47.43 40.30 14.54
CA PHE A 51 46.16 39.96 13.88
C PHE A 51 44.99 39.90 14.88
N ASN A 52 45.25 39.52 16.14
CA ASN A 52 44.22 39.43 17.19
C ASN A 52 43.65 40.78 17.63
N ARG A 53 44.42 41.88 17.56
CA ARG A 53 43.90 43.20 17.97
C ARG A 53 42.83 43.74 17.02
N VAL A 54 43.04 43.55 15.72
CA VAL A 54 42.09 44.00 14.68
C VAL A 54 40.82 43.16 14.73
N LEU A 55 40.95 41.83 14.87
CA LEU A 55 39.81 40.93 15.00
C LEU A 55 38.99 41.16 16.28
N SER A 56 39.64 41.45 17.42
CA SER A 56 38.92 41.82 18.65
C SER A 56 38.18 43.15 18.52
N SER A 57 38.74 44.14 17.82
CA SER A 57 38.08 45.44 17.58
C SER A 57 36.84 45.28 16.70
N VAL A 58 36.96 44.52 15.61
CA VAL A 58 35.85 44.24 14.69
C VAL A 58 34.78 43.38 15.37
N HIS A 59 35.16 42.42 16.20
CA HIS A 59 34.22 41.63 16.99
C HIS A 59 33.44 42.50 18.01
N GLN A 60 34.09 43.47 18.65
CA GLN A 60 33.43 44.42 19.54
C GLN A 60 32.42 45.34 18.83
N GLU A 61 32.71 45.75 17.60
CA GLU A 61 31.78 46.54 16.79
C GLU A 61 30.57 45.71 16.34
N ILE A 62 30.79 44.44 15.98
CA ILE A 62 29.73 43.50 15.64
C ILE A 62 28.84 43.21 16.86
N GLU A 63 29.41 42.99 18.04
CA GLU A 63 28.67 42.81 19.30
C GLU A 63 27.83 44.06 19.66
N ARG A 64 28.37 45.27 19.45
CA ARG A 64 27.62 46.52 19.62
C ARG A 64 26.47 46.65 18.63
N ALA A 65 26.67 46.29 17.36
CA ALA A 65 25.63 46.28 16.34
C ALA A 65 24.51 45.28 16.67
N ILE A 66 24.87 44.07 17.12
CA ILE A 66 23.93 43.03 17.56
C ILE A 66 23.14 43.48 18.79
N SER A 67 23.77 44.16 19.75
CA SER A 67 23.09 44.69 20.94
C SER A 67 22.12 45.84 20.60
N LEU A 68 22.48 46.71 19.65
CA LEU A 68 21.61 47.78 19.14
C LEU A 68 20.40 47.22 18.38
N LEU A 69 20.62 46.15 17.60
CA LEU A 69 19.54 45.41 16.94
C LEU A 69 18.63 44.74 17.99
N LYS A 70 19.18 43.98 18.96
CA LYS A 70 18.39 43.37 20.05
C LYS A 70 17.53 44.38 20.83
N GLY A 71 18.00 45.62 21.01
CA GLY A 71 17.25 46.70 21.65
C GLY A 71 16.06 47.21 20.84
N ARG A 72 16.17 47.29 19.50
CA ARG A 72 15.07 47.65 18.59
C ARG A 72 14.10 46.48 18.32
N TRP A 73 14.57 45.24 18.44
CA TRP A 73 13.84 44.00 18.17
C TRP A 73 12.68 43.69 19.15
N ARG A 74 12.65 44.27 20.37
CA ARG A 74 11.51 44.09 21.29
C ARG A 74 10.24 44.84 20.88
N ARG A 75 10.26 45.65 19.81
CA ARG A 75 9.11 46.48 19.39
C ARG A 75 8.45 46.10 18.06
N LEU A 76 8.97 45.15 17.29
CA LEU A 76 8.40 44.76 16.01
C LEU A 76 8.22 43.23 15.96
N LEU A 77 6.97 42.80 16.02
CA LEU A 77 6.53 41.42 16.28
C LEU A 77 6.34 40.59 15.00
N PHE A 78 6.99 40.95 13.88
CA PHE A 78 6.82 40.26 12.60
C PHE A 78 8.11 40.34 11.77
N LEU A 79 8.81 39.21 11.61
CA LEU A 79 9.59 38.78 10.44
C LEU A 79 10.14 37.35 10.71
N ASP A 80 10.02 36.45 9.72
CA ASP A 80 10.37 35.03 9.82
C ASP A 80 11.89 34.79 9.86
N HIS A 81 12.31 33.74 10.56
CA HIS A 81 13.71 33.38 10.84
C HIS A 81 14.63 33.19 9.61
N LEU A 82 14.07 33.05 8.40
CA LEU A 82 14.83 32.78 7.17
C LEU A 82 15.61 34.00 6.65
N ASP A 83 15.05 35.21 6.79
CA ASP A 83 15.68 36.43 6.28
C ASP A 83 16.94 36.80 7.08
N LEU A 84 16.98 36.40 8.35
CA LEU A 84 18.11 36.67 9.25
C LEU A 84 19.35 35.82 8.91
N GLU A 85 19.13 34.58 8.53
CA GLU A 85 20.22 33.66 8.16
C GLU A 85 20.82 34.09 6.82
N LEU A 86 20.01 34.62 5.91
CA LEU A 86 20.47 35.17 4.64
C LEU A 86 21.31 36.44 4.85
N GLU A 87 20.90 37.37 5.70
CA GLU A 87 21.67 38.59 5.99
C GLU A 87 23.01 38.29 6.70
N VAL A 88 23.02 37.37 7.66
CA VAL A 88 24.26 36.96 8.34
C VAL A 88 25.23 36.28 7.38
N ASN A 89 24.73 35.44 6.48
CA ASN A 89 25.57 34.80 5.46
C ASN A 89 26.11 35.80 4.41
N ILE A 90 25.34 36.83 4.05
CA ILE A 90 25.81 37.92 3.17
C ILE A 90 26.93 38.71 3.84
N ILE A 91 26.80 39.01 5.14
CA ILE A 91 27.82 39.74 5.90
C ILE A 91 29.11 38.90 6.04
N ILE A 92 28.98 37.59 6.31
CA ILE A 92 30.14 36.68 6.39
C ILE A 92 30.81 36.55 5.01
N ALA A 93 30.04 36.41 3.93
CA ALA A 93 30.58 36.34 2.57
C ALA A 93 31.31 37.63 2.18
N ALA A 94 30.78 38.81 2.53
CA ALA A 94 31.43 40.09 2.30
C ALA A 94 32.76 40.22 3.09
N CYS A 95 32.79 39.75 4.34
CA CYS A 95 34.01 39.73 5.16
C CYS A 95 35.07 38.75 4.62
N VAL A 96 34.65 37.60 4.07
CA VAL A 96 35.56 36.63 3.45
C VAL A 96 36.12 37.16 2.12
N LEU A 97 35.29 37.80 1.29
CA LEU A 97 35.74 38.47 0.06
C LEU A 97 36.70 39.62 0.34
N HIS A 98 36.44 40.43 1.38
CA HIS A 98 37.35 41.50 1.78
C HIS A 98 38.71 40.97 2.25
N ASN A 99 38.74 39.88 3.01
CA ASN A 99 39.98 39.21 3.42
C ASN A 99 40.71 38.52 2.27
N PHE A 100 39.98 38.00 1.27
CA PHE A 100 40.56 37.40 0.07
C PHE A 100 41.22 38.44 -0.84
N CYS A 101 40.66 39.66 -0.92
CA CYS A 101 41.29 40.79 -1.60
C CYS A 101 42.55 41.27 -0.88
N LEU A 102 42.56 41.28 0.46
CA LEU A 102 43.73 41.68 1.26
C LEU A 102 44.88 40.65 1.24
N LEU A 103 44.59 39.37 0.99
CA LEU A 103 45.59 38.29 0.94
C LEU A 103 46.27 38.15 -0.44
N ASN A 104 45.74 38.76 -1.50
CA ASN A 104 46.24 38.59 -2.87
C ASN A 104 46.90 39.85 -3.48
N ASP A 105 47.01 40.95 -2.73
CA ASP A 105 47.82 42.11 -3.13
C ASP A 105 49.25 41.96 -2.56
N ASN A 106 50.20 41.65 -3.44
CA ASN A 106 51.64 41.69 -3.16
C ASN A 106 52.07 43.15 -2.87
N PHE A 107 52.13 43.53 -1.59
CA PHE A 107 52.95 44.65 -1.15
C PHE A 107 54.28 44.12 -0.65
N ASP A 108 55.30 44.24 -1.50
CA ASP A 108 56.69 43.95 -1.16
C ASP A 108 57.39 45.21 -0.61
N ASP A 109 58.34 44.97 0.28
CA ASP A 109 58.87 45.84 1.32
C ASP A 109 59.73 47.03 0.88
N GLY A 110 59.79 48.05 1.76
CA GLY A 110 60.77 49.14 1.71
C GLY A 110 60.84 49.92 3.03
N TYR A 111 61.78 49.54 3.89
CA TYR A 111 62.18 50.14 5.16
C TYR A 111 62.32 51.69 5.17
N PHE A 112 62.02 52.35 6.30
CA PHE A 112 62.96 53.00 7.25
C PHE A 112 62.25 54.08 8.13
N LEU A 113 62.41 53.95 9.47
CA LEU A 113 62.68 54.96 10.54
C LEU A 113 61.86 56.29 10.57
N ASP A 114 61.64 57.00 11.67
CA ASP A 114 61.99 57.01 13.09
C ASP A 114 61.13 58.13 13.74
N GLY A 115 61.00 58.12 15.06
CA GLY A 115 60.75 59.30 15.91
C GLY A 115 59.34 59.89 15.87
N ASP A 116 58.54 59.80 16.94
CA ASP A 116 58.65 60.49 18.24
C ASP A 116 57.66 61.68 18.29
N ASP A 117 57.02 61.76 19.46
CA ASP A 117 56.44 62.92 20.14
C ASP A 117 55.02 63.45 19.82
N GLU A 118 54.18 63.23 20.84
CA GLU A 118 53.42 64.21 21.65
C GLU A 118 52.16 64.95 21.13
N ASP A 119 51.15 64.88 22.02
CA ASP A 119 50.22 65.93 22.47
C ASP A 119 48.87 66.26 21.78
N HIS A 120 47.83 66.05 22.61
CA HIS A 120 46.71 66.90 23.05
C HIS A 120 45.75 67.63 22.06
N ASP A 121 44.46 67.30 22.27
CA ASP A 121 43.26 68.15 22.47
C ASP A 121 42.59 69.03 21.38
N ALA A 122 41.26 68.85 21.37
CA ALA A 122 40.16 69.83 21.30
C ALA A 122 39.80 70.60 20.00
N GLU A 123 38.60 70.25 19.49
CA GLU A 123 37.44 71.09 19.11
C GLU A 123 37.54 72.47 18.40
N GLN A 124 36.60 72.63 17.44
CA GLN A 124 35.94 73.83 16.87
C GLN A 124 36.37 74.43 15.50
N GLN A 125 35.56 74.08 14.48
CA GLN A 125 34.68 74.97 13.66
C GLN A 125 35.22 75.85 12.48
N TYR A 126 35.15 75.26 11.25
CA TYR A 126 34.90 75.75 9.84
C TYR A 126 35.67 76.95 9.21
N PRO A 127 35.80 77.08 7.86
CA PRO A 127 35.74 76.12 6.73
C PRO A 127 37.01 76.15 5.81
N ASP A 128 37.12 75.18 4.89
CA ASP A 128 38.04 75.13 3.73
C ASP A 128 39.55 74.90 3.99
N ALA A 129 40.02 73.66 3.82
CA ALA A 129 41.36 73.28 3.31
C ALA A 129 41.64 71.79 3.51
N ARG A 130 41.52 70.98 2.44
CA ARG A 130 42.61 70.09 1.99
C ARG A 130 42.22 69.40 0.70
N ALA A 131 42.64 70.07 -0.37
CA ALA A 131 42.93 69.45 -1.63
C ALA A 131 43.88 68.25 -1.44
N LYS A 132 43.52 67.15 -2.12
CA LYS A 132 44.41 66.17 -2.75
C LYS A 132 45.48 65.51 -1.87
N GLN A 133 45.24 64.26 -1.53
CA GLN A 133 46.26 63.23 -1.74
C GLN A 133 45.69 62.18 -2.70
N LYS A 134 45.68 62.55 -3.98
CA LYS A 134 45.47 61.61 -5.09
C LYS A 134 46.75 60.80 -5.23
N ARG A 135 46.79 59.55 -4.78
CA ARG A 135 47.76 58.58 -5.33
C ARG A 135 47.28 58.17 -6.72
N ALA A 136 47.49 59.06 -7.69
CA ALA A 136 47.34 58.76 -9.10
C ALA A 136 48.49 57.83 -9.48
N HIS A 137 48.18 56.56 -9.70
CA HIS A 137 49.10 55.57 -10.21
C HIS A 137 49.15 55.75 -11.73
N LEU A 138 50.30 56.18 -12.25
CA LEU A 138 50.53 56.54 -13.65
C LEU A 138 51.47 55.52 -14.30
N MET A 139 51.11 54.99 -15.48
CA MET A 139 51.89 53.95 -16.19
C MET A 139 51.91 54.20 -17.72
N ASN A 140 53.10 54.39 -18.31
CA ASN A 140 53.44 53.90 -19.67
C ASN A 140 54.95 53.97 -19.98
N ILE A 141 55.33 53.16 -20.97
CA ILE A 141 56.64 52.77 -21.52
C ILE A 141 57.61 52.08 -20.54
N CYS A 142 57.70 52.50 -19.27
CA CYS A 142 58.57 51.81 -18.27
C CYS A 142 57.87 50.81 -17.36
N CYS A 143 56.55 50.66 -17.43
CA CYS A 143 55.76 49.70 -16.62
C CYS A 143 55.98 49.75 -15.10
N MET A 144 56.31 50.92 -14.56
CA MET A 144 56.43 51.16 -13.12
C MET A 144 55.34 52.14 -12.68
N PHE A 145 54.73 51.88 -11.53
CA PHE A 145 53.82 52.83 -10.91
C PHE A 145 54.62 53.89 -10.16
N TRP A 146 54.41 55.14 -10.52
CA TRP A 146 55.11 56.27 -9.89
C TRP A 146 54.16 57.07 -9.04
N CYS A 147 54.63 57.52 -7.87
CA CYS A 147 53.97 58.62 -7.17
C CYS A 147 54.21 59.94 -7.91
N GLU A 148 53.43 60.97 -7.58
CA GLU A 148 53.44 62.27 -8.27
C GLU A 148 54.84 62.92 -8.26
N GLU A 149 55.61 62.74 -7.18
CA GLU A 149 56.98 63.25 -7.03
C GLU A 149 58.01 62.49 -7.86
N CYS A 150 57.92 61.15 -7.91
CA CYS A 150 58.82 60.33 -8.71
C CYS A 150 58.55 60.47 -10.22
N LEU A 151 57.32 60.79 -10.62
CA LEU A 151 56.97 61.07 -12.00
C LEU A 151 57.68 62.32 -12.54
N ILE A 152 57.82 63.35 -11.70
CA ILE A 152 58.54 64.57 -12.06
C ILE A 152 60.01 64.25 -12.33
N ALA A 153 60.65 63.47 -11.45
CA ALA A 153 62.02 63.01 -11.65
C ALA A 153 62.16 62.14 -12.91
N HIS A 154 61.21 61.24 -13.17
CA HIS A 154 61.18 60.36 -14.34
C HIS A 154 61.12 61.14 -15.66
N ASN A 155 60.35 62.22 -15.71
CA ASN A 155 60.18 63.07 -16.90
C ASN A 155 61.37 64.01 -17.16
N ILE A 156 62.21 64.28 -16.15
CA ILE A 156 63.41 65.14 -16.29
C ILE A 156 64.57 64.38 -16.93
N ILE A 157 64.61 63.05 -16.83
CA ILE A 157 65.67 62.21 -17.40
C ILE A 157 65.64 62.31 -18.94
N GLN A 158 66.78 62.70 -19.53
CA GLN A 158 66.89 63.05 -20.95
C GLN A 158 66.54 61.89 -21.90
N GLY A 159 66.64 60.63 -21.45
CA GLY A 159 66.25 59.42 -22.18
C GLY A 159 64.76 59.06 -22.11
N ASN A 160 63.96 59.76 -21.32
CA ASN A 160 62.55 59.45 -21.07
C ASN A 160 61.58 60.44 -21.74
N LYS A 161 62.08 61.31 -22.63
CA LYS A 161 61.28 62.38 -23.26
C LYS A 161 60.10 61.87 -24.11
N ASP A 162 60.18 60.64 -24.59
CA ASP A 162 59.15 60.01 -25.41
C ASP A 162 58.16 59.16 -24.58
N HIS A 163 58.29 59.15 -23.24
CA HIS A 163 57.40 58.40 -22.36
C HIS A 163 56.07 59.12 -22.17
N ARG A 164 54.99 58.56 -22.73
CA ARG A 164 53.60 58.99 -22.47
C ARG A 164 53.18 58.53 -21.08
N VAL A 165 52.48 59.35 -20.31
CA VAL A 165 52.08 58.99 -18.95
C VAL A 165 50.57 59.20 -18.79
N LEU A 166 49.84 58.16 -18.37
CA LEU A 166 48.38 58.15 -18.22
C LEU A 166 47.98 57.73 -16.81
N ALA A 167 46.96 58.38 -16.26
CA ALA A 167 46.37 57.99 -14.97
C ALA A 167 45.36 56.85 -15.17
N LEU A 168 45.33 55.89 -14.24
CA LEU A 168 44.44 54.71 -14.28
C LEU A 168 42.94 55.04 -14.47
N LYS A 169 42.49 56.18 -13.95
CA LYS A 169 41.11 56.67 -14.13
C LYS A 169 40.78 57.18 -15.55
N ASP A 170 41.81 57.47 -16.35
CA ASP A 170 41.70 58.06 -17.68
C ASP A 170 42.07 57.01 -18.77
N PHE A 171 42.19 55.73 -18.40
CA PHE A 171 42.47 54.60 -19.30
C PHE A 171 41.22 54.26 -20.14
N GLN A 172 41.33 54.31 -21.46
CA GLN A 172 40.26 53.88 -22.37
C GLN A 172 40.49 52.46 -22.88
N GLU A 173 39.46 51.78 -23.40
CA GLU A 173 39.57 50.41 -23.97
C GLU A 173 40.74 50.28 -24.96
N LYS A 174 41.00 51.33 -25.73
CA LYS A 174 42.11 51.39 -26.68
C LYS A 174 43.49 51.39 -26.00
N ASP A 175 43.62 52.02 -24.84
CA ASP A 175 44.86 52.01 -24.06
C ASP A 175 45.09 50.63 -23.40
N TYR A 176 44.03 49.88 -23.06
CA TYR A 176 44.14 48.48 -22.62
C TYR A 176 44.60 47.56 -23.76
N GLU A 177 44.04 47.72 -24.96
CA GLU A 177 44.52 46.99 -26.13
C GLU A 177 45.99 47.28 -26.45
N ASP A 178 46.42 48.54 -26.37
CA ASP A 178 47.80 48.94 -26.65
C ASP A 178 48.78 48.40 -25.59
N VAL A 179 48.35 48.19 -24.35
CA VAL A 179 49.15 47.54 -23.30
C VAL A 179 49.24 46.02 -23.53
N LEU A 180 48.15 45.39 -23.96
CA LEU A 180 48.08 43.95 -24.21
C LEU A 180 48.75 43.52 -25.52
N LYS A 181 48.85 44.42 -26.51
CA LYS A 181 49.52 44.19 -27.81
C LYS A 181 51.03 44.45 -27.78
N ARG A 182 51.62 44.68 -26.60
CA ARG A 182 53.06 44.95 -26.50
C ARG A 182 53.89 43.71 -26.86
N PRO A 183 54.95 43.86 -27.67
CA PRO A 183 55.89 42.78 -27.91
C PRO A 183 56.59 42.43 -26.59
N LEU A 184 56.50 41.15 -26.20
CA LEU A 184 57.23 40.62 -25.05
C LEU A 184 58.65 40.27 -25.50
N PHE A 185 59.66 40.69 -24.73
CA PHE A 185 61.07 40.44 -25.05
C PHE A 185 61.65 39.27 -24.24
N CYS A 186 62.68 38.62 -24.77
CA CYS A 186 63.29 37.47 -24.11
C CYS A 186 64.02 37.85 -22.82
N SER A 187 63.87 37.04 -21.76
CA SER A 187 64.55 37.28 -20.47
C SER A 187 65.94 36.66 -20.37
N LYS A 188 66.46 36.05 -21.45
CA LYS A 188 67.78 35.39 -21.46
C LYS A 188 68.89 36.40 -21.76
N GLU A 189 70.01 36.25 -21.04
CA GLU A 189 71.19 37.10 -21.21
C GLU A 189 71.62 37.15 -22.69
N ARG A 190 71.80 38.37 -23.22
CA ARG A 190 72.13 38.70 -24.62
C ARG A 190 70.98 38.61 -25.62
N HIS A 191 69.77 38.20 -25.24
CA HIS A 191 68.57 38.20 -26.09
C HIS A 191 67.50 39.20 -25.62
N GLU A 192 67.83 40.12 -24.71
CA GLU A 192 66.88 41.01 -24.03
C GLU A 192 66.17 42.00 -24.97
N LYS A 193 66.68 42.17 -26.19
CA LYS A 193 66.10 43.02 -27.24
C LYS A 193 65.33 42.21 -28.30
N GLU A 194 65.31 40.89 -28.19
CA GLU A 194 64.61 40.03 -29.14
C GLU A 194 63.18 39.73 -28.69
N GLU A 195 62.24 39.92 -29.59
CA GLU A 195 60.82 39.64 -29.37
C GLU A 195 60.55 38.13 -29.32
N LEU A 196 59.70 37.71 -28.38
CA LEU A 196 59.17 36.36 -28.28
C LEU A 196 58.12 36.16 -29.37
N LYS A 197 58.50 35.43 -30.42
CA LYS A 197 57.63 35.15 -31.59
C LYS A 197 57.22 33.70 -31.69
N TYR A 198 57.87 32.83 -30.95
CA TYR A 198 57.71 31.39 -31.08
C TYR A 198 57.31 30.73 -29.76
N PHE A 199 56.64 29.58 -29.85
CA PHE A 199 56.29 28.73 -28.72
C PHE A 199 56.91 27.35 -28.90
N CYS A 200 57.65 26.88 -27.90
CA CYS A 200 58.25 25.55 -27.90
C CYS A 200 57.31 24.55 -27.21
N LYS A 201 56.68 23.64 -27.97
CA LYS A 201 55.74 22.64 -27.41
C LYS A 201 56.39 21.72 -26.39
N ASN A 202 57.66 21.35 -26.60
CA ASN A 202 58.37 20.44 -25.71
C ASN A 202 58.70 21.07 -24.34
N CYS A 203 58.81 22.40 -24.27
CA CYS A 203 59.17 23.11 -23.05
C CYS A 203 58.00 23.91 -22.46
N GLU A 204 56.89 24.02 -23.18
CA GLU A 204 55.72 24.83 -22.83
C GLU A 204 56.04 26.31 -22.55
N THR A 205 57.04 26.86 -23.25
CA THR A 205 57.52 28.23 -23.05
C THR A 205 57.61 29.01 -24.35
N ALA A 206 57.37 30.33 -24.27
CA ALA A 206 57.64 31.26 -25.37
C ALA A 206 59.15 31.49 -25.54
N ALA A 207 59.61 31.60 -26.79
CA ALA A 207 61.01 31.75 -27.17
C ALA A 207 61.20 32.80 -28.27
N CYS A 208 62.34 33.51 -28.23
CA CYS A 208 62.80 34.36 -29.33
C CYS A 208 63.54 33.55 -30.41
N GLN A 209 63.82 34.18 -31.55
CA GLN A 209 64.51 33.55 -32.67
C GLN A 209 65.86 32.93 -32.27
N SER A 210 66.66 33.62 -31.45
CA SER A 210 67.96 33.11 -31.02
C SER A 210 67.85 31.96 -30.00
N CYS A 211 66.86 31.99 -29.11
CA CYS A 211 66.59 30.89 -28.18
C CYS A 211 66.13 29.61 -28.89
N VAL A 212 65.37 29.74 -29.98
CA VAL A 212 64.95 28.60 -30.82
C VAL A 212 66.18 27.86 -31.38
N LEU A 213 67.20 28.60 -31.81
CA LEU A 213 68.41 28.03 -32.42
C LEU A 213 69.41 27.49 -31.40
N ILE A 214 69.49 28.08 -30.21
CA ILE A 214 70.54 27.78 -29.22
C ILE A 214 70.04 26.80 -28.15
N HIS A 215 68.85 27.06 -27.58
CA HIS A 215 68.34 26.36 -26.40
C HIS A 215 67.21 25.38 -26.71
N HIS A 216 66.45 25.61 -27.77
CA HIS A 216 65.36 24.74 -28.21
C HIS A 216 65.65 24.07 -29.55
N ALA A 217 66.94 23.86 -29.87
CA ALA A 217 67.38 23.21 -31.09
C ALA A 217 66.86 21.76 -31.14
N GLY A 218 66.07 21.45 -32.17
CA GLY A 218 65.45 20.13 -32.33
C GLY A 218 64.12 19.94 -31.62
N HIS A 219 63.57 20.98 -30.95
CA HIS A 219 62.22 20.94 -30.39
C HIS A 219 61.15 21.36 -31.40
N ALA A 220 59.89 21.00 -31.16
CA ALA A 220 58.76 21.41 -31.98
C ALA A 220 58.36 22.86 -31.68
N ILE A 221 58.59 23.74 -32.65
CA ILE A 221 58.37 25.18 -32.54
C ILE A 221 57.16 25.60 -33.38
N LEU A 222 56.27 26.41 -32.80
CA LEU A 222 55.15 27.05 -33.48
C LEU A 222 55.25 28.58 -33.37
N HIS A 223 54.47 29.30 -34.20
CA HIS A 223 54.28 30.73 -34.01
C HIS A 223 53.44 30.98 -32.75
N LEU A 224 53.87 31.92 -31.91
CA LEU A 224 53.26 32.17 -30.60
C LEU A 224 51.79 32.62 -30.73
N GLU A 225 51.47 33.43 -31.75
CA GLU A 225 50.10 33.92 -31.99
C GLU A 225 49.15 32.79 -32.37
N GLU A 226 49.57 31.85 -33.21
CA GLU A 226 48.74 30.71 -33.63
C GLU A 226 48.45 29.77 -32.45
N GLU A 227 49.46 29.51 -31.62
CA GLU A 227 49.30 28.72 -30.40
C GLU A 227 48.41 29.44 -29.37
N ALA A 228 48.59 30.75 -29.20
CA ALA A 228 47.77 31.55 -28.28
C ALA A 228 46.30 31.56 -28.72
N GLU A 229 46.00 31.71 -30.02
CA GLU A 229 44.62 31.61 -30.51
C GLU A 229 44.03 30.21 -30.32
N ARG A 230 44.82 29.14 -30.49
CA ARG A 230 44.37 27.78 -30.19
C ARG A 230 44.01 27.61 -28.71
N GLN A 231 44.91 28.01 -27.79
CA GLN A 231 44.68 27.92 -26.35
C GLN A 231 43.50 28.80 -25.91
N LYS A 232 43.32 29.99 -26.52
CA LYS A 232 42.14 30.83 -26.29
C LYS A 232 40.84 30.14 -26.72
N MET A 233 40.82 29.44 -27.85
CA MET A 233 39.63 28.69 -28.29
C MET A 233 39.33 27.52 -27.36
N GLU A 234 40.34 26.77 -26.90
CA GLU A 234 40.19 25.69 -25.93
C GLU A 234 39.63 26.21 -24.59
N LEU A 235 40.21 27.31 -24.06
CA LEU A 235 39.73 27.96 -22.84
C LEU A 235 38.30 28.50 -23.00
N LYS A 236 37.96 29.11 -24.13
CA LYS A 236 36.59 29.56 -24.43
C LYS A 236 35.61 28.38 -24.43
N SER A 237 35.98 27.26 -25.05
CA SER A 237 35.15 26.05 -25.04
C SER A 237 34.92 25.52 -23.63
N LEU A 238 35.97 25.49 -22.78
CA LEU A 238 35.84 25.06 -21.38
C LEU A 238 34.94 25.99 -20.57
N ILE A 239 35.06 27.30 -20.77
CA ILE A 239 34.20 28.30 -20.13
C ILE A 239 32.74 28.11 -20.53
N GLU A 240 32.44 27.86 -21.81
CA GLU A 240 31.06 27.64 -22.27
C GLU A 240 30.46 26.35 -21.69
N ILE A 241 31.25 25.27 -21.58
CA ILE A 241 30.80 24.03 -20.90
C ILE A 241 30.46 24.33 -19.42
N GLN A 242 31.32 25.07 -18.72
CA GLN A 242 31.08 25.43 -17.31
C GLN A 242 29.88 26.36 -17.15
N LYS A 243 29.65 27.30 -18.06
CA LYS A 243 28.45 28.15 -18.06
C LYS A 243 27.17 27.33 -18.25
N TYR A 244 27.19 26.35 -19.14
CA TYR A 244 26.05 25.45 -19.34
C TYR A 244 25.77 24.60 -18.09
N ASP A 245 26.80 24.03 -17.45
CA ASP A 245 26.66 23.29 -16.19
C ASP A 245 26.12 24.20 -15.05
N LEU A 246 26.64 25.43 -14.94
CA LEU A 246 26.15 26.41 -13.98
C LEU A 246 24.66 26.72 -14.20
N GLN A 247 24.24 26.93 -15.45
CA GLN A 247 22.83 27.19 -15.77
C GLN A 247 21.94 25.99 -15.44
N ALA A 248 22.41 24.77 -15.72
CA ALA A 248 21.69 23.54 -15.34
C ALA A 248 21.54 23.41 -13.82
N LYS A 249 22.56 23.79 -13.05
CA LYS A 249 22.51 23.83 -11.58
C LYS A 249 21.57 24.92 -11.06
N ILE A 250 21.59 26.12 -11.64
CA ILE A 250 20.64 27.21 -11.30
C ILE A 250 19.20 26.76 -11.54
N ASN A 251 18.93 26.13 -12.68
CA ASN A 251 17.59 25.63 -13.00
C ASN A 251 17.14 24.52 -12.02
N THR A 252 18.07 23.63 -11.64
CA THR A 252 17.82 22.59 -10.62
C THR A 252 17.51 23.21 -9.26
N LEU A 253 18.26 24.24 -8.85
CA LEU A 253 18.02 24.96 -7.60
C LEU A 253 16.66 25.66 -7.59
N GLY A 254 16.25 26.25 -8.72
CA GLY A 254 14.91 26.84 -8.87
C GLY A 254 13.79 25.81 -8.64
N ARG A 255 13.91 24.60 -9.22
CA ARG A 255 12.94 23.52 -8.99
C ARG A 255 12.89 23.07 -7.54
N LEU A 256 14.04 22.93 -6.88
CA LEU A 256 14.11 22.55 -5.47
C LEU A 256 13.44 23.60 -4.57
N ASN A 257 13.64 24.88 -4.86
CA ASN A 257 12.99 25.96 -4.11
C ASN A 257 11.46 25.93 -4.26
N GLU A 258 10.95 25.72 -5.47
CA GLU A 258 9.51 25.53 -5.70
C GLU A 258 8.95 24.33 -4.92
N ASP A 259 9.68 23.21 -4.92
CA ASP A 259 9.27 22.01 -4.20
C ASP A 259 9.32 22.21 -2.67
N CYS A 260 10.29 22.96 -2.16
CA CYS A 260 10.32 23.38 -0.75
C CYS A 260 9.11 24.22 -0.37
N ILE A 261 8.72 25.19 -1.21
CA ILE A 261 7.52 26.03 -0.97
C ILE A 261 6.26 25.16 -0.92
N LYS A 262 6.10 24.22 -1.87
CA LYS A 262 4.97 23.28 -1.88
C LYS A 262 4.95 22.39 -0.64
N PHE A 263 6.12 21.94 -0.18
CA PHE A 263 6.22 21.11 1.02
C PHE A 263 5.81 21.88 2.30
N ILE A 264 6.24 23.13 2.42
CA ILE A 264 5.86 24.02 3.53
C ILE A 264 4.35 24.25 3.52
N GLN A 265 3.75 24.56 2.37
CA GLN A 265 2.29 24.74 2.24
C GLN A 265 1.52 23.49 2.68
N ARG A 266 1.93 22.30 2.24
CA ARG A 266 1.32 21.04 2.67
C ARG A 266 1.45 20.82 4.18
N SER A 267 2.58 21.18 4.77
CA SER A 267 2.77 21.09 6.23
C SER A 267 1.80 22.00 6.97
N GLU A 268 1.55 23.22 6.48
CA GLU A 268 0.57 24.14 7.08
C GLU A 268 -0.87 23.64 6.91
N ASP A 269 -1.21 23.07 5.74
CA ASP A 269 -2.52 22.46 5.51
C ASP A 269 -2.79 21.31 6.49
N ILE A 270 -1.80 20.43 6.72
CA ILE A 270 -1.90 19.33 7.69
C ILE A 270 -2.11 19.87 9.10
N LYS A 271 -1.35 20.89 9.51
CA LYS A 271 -1.55 21.55 10.82
C LYS A 271 -2.99 22.07 10.95
N GLY A 272 -3.53 22.71 9.92
CA GLY A 272 -4.91 23.20 9.89
C GLY A 272 -5.96 22.09 9.97
N GLN A 273 -5.72 20.94 9.32
CA GLN A 273 -6.59 19.76 9.41
C GLN A 273 -6.59 19.15 10.82
N VAL A 274 -5.42 19.00 11.43
CA VAL A 274 -5.30 18.51 12.82
C VAL A 274 -6.06 19.43 13.77
N GLN A 275 -5.89 20.75 13.63
CA GLN A 275 -6.60 21.72 14.46
C GLN A 275 -8.13 21.59 14.30
N LYS A 276 -8.64 21.55 13.06
CA LYS A 276 -10.07 21.34 12.80
C LYS A 276 -10.61 20.04 13.38
N PHE A 277 -9.84 18.95 13.30
CA PHE A 277 -10.26 17.66 13.84
C PHE A 277 -10.41 17.72 15.36
N VAL A 278 -9.42 18.31 16.06
CA VAL A 278 -9.47 18.52 17.51
C VAL A 278 -10.62 19.45 17.91
N ASP A 279 -10.83 20.55 17.19
CA ASP A 279 -11.94 21.48 17.46
C ASP A 279 -13.31 20.79 17.33
N ASN A 280 -13.49 19.93 16.32
CA ASN A 280 -14.70 19.14 16.14
C ASN A 280 -14.92 18.12 17.27
N LEU A 281 -13.84 17.48 17.76
CA LEU A 281 -13.92 16.57 18.90
C LEU A 281 -14.37 17.33 20.16
N ILE A 282 -13.75 18.49 20.44
CA ILE A 282 -14.12 19.35 21.58
C ILE A 282 -15.58 19.79 21.46
N ALA A 283 -16.01 20.25 20.29
CA ALA A 283 -17.41 20.66 20.07
C ALA A 283 -18.40 19.51 20.31
N THR A 284 -18.05 18.29 19.90
CA THR A 284 -18.89 17.10 20.11
C THR A 284 -18.96 16.73 21.59
N ILE A 285 -17.83 16.78 22.30
CA ILE A 285 -17.76 16.53 23.75
C ILE A 285 -18.58 17.58 24.51
N GLU A 286 -18.45 18.85 24.14
CA GLU A 286 -19.19 19.96 24.73
C GLU A 286 -20.70 19.80 24.51
N ALA A 287 -21.14 19.44 23.29
CA ALA A 287 -22.54 19.17 23.00
C ALA A 287 -23.09 18.01 23.85
N LYS A 288 -22.33 16.92 24.00
CA LYS A 288 -22.71 15.79 24.87
C LYS A 288 -22.79 16.20 26.34
N LYS A 289 -21.87 17.05 26.82
CA LYS A 289 -21.91 17.62 28.17
C LYS A 289 -23.20 18.43 28.39
N GLN A 290 -23.53 19.32 27.46
CA GLN A 290 -24.75 20.13 27.55
C GLN A 290 -26.02 19.28 27.57
N ASN A 291 -26.07 18.19 26.79
CA ASN A 291 -27.20 17.27 26.79
C ASN A 291 -27.42 16.59 28.16
N ILE A 292 -26.34 16.15 28.82
CA ILE A 292 -26.43 15.51 30.15
C ILE A 292 -26.89 16.53 31.20
N LEU A 293 -26.36 17.75 31.15
CA LEU A 293 -26.76 18.83 32.06
C LEU A 293 -28.23 19.21 31.85
N ALA A 294 -28.70 19.30 30.60
CA ALA A 294 -30.10 19.56 30.28
C ALA A 294 -31.01 18.46 30.83
N ALA A 295 -30.66 17.18 30.64
CA ALA A 295 -31.43 16.06 31.17
C ALA A 295 -31.53 16.08 32.71
N ALA A 296 -30.43 16.42 33.41
CA ALA A 296 -30.43 16.55 34.86
C ALA A 296 -31.34 17.71 35.34
N ASN A 297 -31.32 18.84 34.63
CA ASN A 297 -32.18 19.99 34.92
C ASN A 297 -33.66 19.67 34.68
N ASP A 298 -33.98 19.01 33.57
CA ASP A 298 -35.36 18.62 33.22
C ASP A 298 -35.94 17.65 34.23
N GLU A 299 -35.16 16.65 34.66
CA GLU A 299 -35.56 15.68 35.68
C GLU A 299 -35.79 16.37 37.04
N THR A 300 -34.90 17.29 37.43
CA THR A 300 -35.04 18.11 38.64
C THR A 300 -36.30 18.97 38.59
N LYS A 301 -36.58 19.60 37.44
CA LYS A 301 -37.76 20.42 37.22
C LYS A 301 -39.04 19.59 37.35
N ARG A 302 -39.11 18.44 36.69
CA ARG A 302 -40.26 17.51 36.76
C ARG A 302 -40.52 17.05 38.20
N PHE A 303 -39.45 16.78 38.95
CA PHE A 303 -39.56 16.39 40.35
C PHE A 303 -40.10 17.55 41.22
N LEU A 304 -39.58 18.76 41.04
CA LEU A 304 -40.07 19.95 41.74
C LEU A 304 -41.52 20.29 41.41
N GLU A 305 -41.94 20.13 40.15
CA GLU A 305 -43.33 20.30 39.73
C GLU A 305 -44.26 19.33 40.45
N THR A 306 -43.88 18.04 40.52
CA THR A 306 -44.65 17.02 41.25
C THR A 306 -44.80 17.37 42.74
N LEU A 307 -43.69 17.77 43.40
CA LEU A 307 -43.72 18.19 44.80
C LEU A 307 -44.58 19.45 44.99
N THR A 308 -44.55 20.38 44.04
CA THR A 308 -45.35 21.60 44.10
C THR A 308 -46.83 21.29 43.98
N THR A 309 -47.22 20.39 43.06
CA THR A 309 -48.61 19.93 42.92
C THR A 309 -49.11 19.26 44.19
N GLN A 310 -48.34 18.32 44.75
CA GLN A 310 -48.68 17.67 46.02
C GLN A 310 -48.82 18.69 47.15
N LYS A 311 -47.88 19.64 47.27
CA LYS A 311 -47.96 20.72 48.24
C LYS A 311 -49.26 21.53 48.09
N THR A 312 -49.65 21.89 46.86
CA THR A 312 -50.89 22.65 46.62
C THR A 312 -52.14 21.84 46.92
N GLU A 313 -52.12 20.53 46.68
CA GLU A 313 -53.24 19.64 47.00
C GLU A 313 -53.45 19.55 48.52
N ILE A 314 -52.37 19.32 49.27
CA ILE A 314 -52.40 19.31 50.74
C ILE A 314 -52.83 20.68 51.29
N ASP A 315 -52.32 21.79 50.74
CA ASP A 315 -52.70 23.15 51.17
C ASP A 315 -54.20 23.42 50.94
N ASN A 316 -54.76 22.91 49.84
CA ASN A 316 -56.20 23.00 49.56
C ASN A 316 -57.02 22.12 50.52
N GLU A 317 -56.57 20.90 50.83
CA GLU A 317 -57.22 20.04 51.83
C GLU A 317 -57.24 20.71 53.21
N ILE A 318 -56.12 21.30 53.64
CA ILE A 318 -56.02 22.06 54.90
C ILE A 318 -57.04 23.20 54.92
N LYS A 319 -57.10 24.03 53.87
CA LYS A 319 -58.07 25.15 53.77
C LYS A 319 -59.52 24.69 53.87
N ILE A 320 -59.86 23.56 53.22
CA ILE A 320 -61.21 22.98 53.28
C ILE A 320 -61.54 22.55 54.71
N ILE A 321 -60.62 21.86 55.39
CA ILE A 321 -60.78 21.41 56.77
C ILE A 321 -60.91 22.60 57.71
N GLU A 322 -60.02 23.60 57.62
CA GLU A 322 -60.05 24.82 58.44
C GLU A 322 -61.37 25.57 58.30
N SER A 323 -61.84 25.81 57.07
CA SER A 323 -63.12 26.48 56.82
C SER A 323 -64.31 25.69 57.38
N SER A 324 -64.27 24.36 57.28
CA SER A 324 -65.33 23.49 57.80
C SER A 324 -65.35 23.51 59.33
N LEU A 325 -64.18 23.52 59.98
CA LEU A 325 -64.04 23.64 61.43
C LEU A 325 -64.47 25.02 61.95
N GLU A 326 -64.12 26.10 61.26
CA GLU A 326 -64.54 27.47 61.65
C GLU A 326 -66.05 27.65 61.55
N LYS A 327 -66.67 27.16 60.45
CA LYS A 327 -68.13 27.09 60.33
C LYS A 327 -68.73 26.29 61.47
N ALA A 328 -68.12 25.17 61.84
CA ALA A 328 -68.65 24.36 62.91
C ALA A 328 -68.56 25.04 64.29
N ASP A 329 -67.42 25.66 64.60
CA ASP A 329 -67.19 26.38 65.86
C ASP A 329 -68.10 27.61 66.00
N THR A 330 -68.31 28.36 64.90
CA THR A 330 -69.21 29.52 64.91
C THR A 330 -70.68 29.13 65.14
N ILE A 331 -71.14 28.01 64.58
CA ILE A 331 -72.48 27.47 64.87
C ILE A 331 -72.55 27.04 66.34
N LEU A 332 -71.57 26.26 66.83
CA LEU A 332 -71.55 25.79 68.22
C LEU A 332 -71.56 26.93 69.24
N LYS A 333 -70.87 28.04 68.98
CA LYS A 333 -70.85 29.23 69.87
C LYS A 333 -72.17 30.00 69.93
N ARG A 334 -72.98 29.96 68.87
CA ARG A 334 -74.22 30.75 68.75
C ARG A 334 -75.48 29.97 69.10
N SER A 335 -75.42 28.64 69.02
CA SER A 335 -76.59 27.78 69.21
C SER A 335 -76.93 27.57 70.70
N THR A 336 -78.22 27.59 71.00
CA THR A 336 -78.76 27.17 72.29
C THR A 336 -78.65 25.65 72.47
N HIS A 337 -78.70 25.15 73.71
CA HIS A 337 -78.58 23.71 74.01
C HIS A 337 -79.56 22.82 73.21
N ALA A 338 -80.76 23.33 72.92
CA ALA A 338 -81.76 22.62 72.12
C ALA A 338 -81.38 22.57 70.62
N GLU A 339 -80.82 23.65 70.08
CA GLU A 339 -80.38 23.75 68.68
C GLU A 339 -79.15 22.87 68.42
N VAL A 340 -78.18 22.80 69.34
CA VAL A 340 -77.00 21.93 69.19
C VAL A 340 -77.39 20.45 69.04
N VAL A 341 -78.42 20.00 69.77
CA VAL A 341 -78.93 18.62 69.68
C VAL A 341 -79.64 18.38 68.34
N GLN A 342 -80.42 19.35 67.86
CA GLN A 342 -81.11 19.26 66.56
C GLN A 342 -80.15 19.35 65.36
N LEU A 343 -79.05 20.11 65.50
CA LEU A 343 -78.05 20.34 64.46
C LEU A 343 -76.99 19.23 64.34
N LYS A 344 -76.96 18.25 65.26
CA LYS A 344 -75.99 17.13 65.24
C LYS A 344 -75.92 16.43 63.89
N LYS A 345 -77.07 16.16 63.27
CA LYS A 345 -77.15 15.49 61.96
C LYS A 345 -76.57 16.35 60.84
N SER A 346 -76.70 17.67 60.92
CA SER A 346 -76.13 18.61 59.95
C SER A 346 -74.61 18.77 60.12
N PHE A 347 -74.08 18.68 61.35
CA PHE A 347 -72.64 18.61 61.56
C PHE A 347 -72.06 17.31 60.98
N GLU A 348 -72.73 16.17 61.19
CA GLU A 348 -72.33 14.90 60.61
C GLU A 348 -72.33 14.94 59.07
N GLU A 349 -73.26 15.67 58.44
CA GLU A 349 -73.24 15.93 56.98
C GLU A 349 -72.08 16.85 56.55
N ILE A 350 -71.76 17.90 57.31
CA ILE A 350 -70.61 18.80 57.02
C ILE A 350 -69.28 18.03 57.07
N PHE A 351 -69.15 17.07 57.99
CA PHE A 351 -67.95 16.26 58.19
C PHE A 351 -67.95 14.91 57.45
N GLN A 352 -69.05 14.54 56.77
CA GLN A 352 -69.15 13.28 56.01
C GLN A 352 -68.20 13.24 54.81
N GLY A 353 -67.77 14.39 54.29
CA GLY A 353 -66.75 14.50 53.23
C GLY A 353 -65.29 14.39 53.71
N THR A 354 -65.05 14.33 55.03
CA THR A 354 -63.70 14.43 55.64
C THR A 354 -63.31 13.24 56.51
N GLN A 355 -64.14 12.19 56.56
CA GLN A 355 -63.82 10.93 57.24
C GLN A 355 -62.88 10.05 56.40
N SER A 356 -61.65 10.51 56.23
CA SER A 356 -60.51 9.66 55.83
C SER A 356 -59.48 9.70 56.95
N GLN A 357 -58.97 8.54 57.36
CA GLN A 357 -57.86 8.43 58.33
C GLN A 357 -56.70 9.36 57.94
N PRO A 358 -55.89 9.86 58.89
CA PRO A 358 -54.70 10.63 58.57
C PRO A 358 -53.79 9.79 57.67
N LYS A 359 -53.78 10.12 56.37
CA LYS A 359 -52.81 9.58 55.42
C LYS A 359 -51.49 10.30 55.68
N ASP A 360 -50.41 9.54 55.77
CA ASP A 360 -49.08 10.11 55.77
C ASP A 360 -48.83 10.68 54.36
N CYS A 361 -48.98 12.00 54.21
CA CYS A 361 -48.87 12.67 52.91
C CYS A 361 -47.41 12.97 52.52
N TYR A 362 -46.44 12.41 53.25
CA TYR A 362 -45.02 12.60 52.97
C TYR A 362 -44.52 11.53 51.98
N PRO A 363 -43.87 11.92 50.87
CA PRO A 363 -43.34 10.94 49.93
C PRO A 363 -42.27 10.06 50.60
N GLU A 364 -42.45 8.75 50.56
CA GLU A 364 -41.65 7.77 51.32
C GLU A 364 -40.17 7.67 50.89
N LYS A 365 -39.72 8.35 49.82
CA LYS A 365 -38.30 8.53 49.46
C LYS A 365 -38.10 9.59 48.36
N LEU A 366 -37.15 10.50 48.57
CA LEU A 366 -36.63 11.41 47.54
C LEU A 366 -35.78 10.62 46.51
N PRO A 367 -35.94 10.85 45.20
CA PRO A 367 -35.09 10.24 44.19
C PRO A 367 -33.64 10.76 44.27
N PHE A 368 -32.67 9.85 44.16
CA PHE A 368 -31.23 10.16 44.14
C PHE A 368 -30.74 10.26 42.70
N LEU A 369 -30.26 11.43 42.29
CA LEU A 369 -29.59 11.61 40.99
C LEU A 369 -28.10 11.27 41.14
N ALA A 370 -27.64 10.30 40.37
CA ALA A 370 -26.23 9.89 40.31
C ALA A 370 -25.69 10.10 38.90
N PHE A 371 -24.55 10.80 38.78
CA PHE A 371 -23.79 10.79 37.54
C PHE A 371 -22.90 9.53 37.51
N VAL A 372 -23.01 8.74 36.44
CA VAL A 372 -22.18 7.56 36.22
C VAL A 372 -21.21 7.86 35.08
N GLU A 373 -19.92 7.87 35.40
CA GLU A 373 -18.86 8.12 34.43
C GLU A 373 -18.78 6.98 33.40
N ASN A 374 -18.35 7.31 32.18
CA ASN A 374 -18.05 6.31 31.16
C ASN A 374 -16.54 5.96 31.21
N PRO A 375 -16.13 4.86 31.85
CA PRO A 375 -14.73 4.53 32.05
C PRO A 375 -14.00 4.22 30.74
N LYS A 376 -14.71 3.73 29.70
CA LYS A 376 -14.12 3.41 28.40
C LYS A 376 -13.64 4.66 27.68
N MET A 377 -14.42 5.74 27.73
CA MET A 377 -14.07 7.00 27.08
C MET A 377 -12.81 7.61 27.69
N LEU A 378 -12.70 7.58 29.02
CA LEU A 378 -11.56 8.12 29.74
C LEU A 378 -10.30 7.26 29.54
N SER A 379 -10.42 5.94 29.51
CA SER A 379 -9.27 5.06 29.28
C SER A 379 -8.73 5.16 27.85
N THR A 380 -9.61 5.25 26.85
CA THR A 380 -9.20 5.36 25.44
C THR A 380 -8.49 6.69 25.16
N LEU A 381 -8.99 7.81 25.68
CA LEU A 381 -8.34 9.12 25.53
C LEU A 381 -6.97 9.20 26.21
N ASN A 382 -6.75 8.44 27.29
CA ASN A 382 -5.48 8.43 28.02
C ASN A 382 -4.47 7.41 27.47
N ALA A 383 -4.94 6.35 26.81
CA ALA A 383 -4.09 5.26 26.32
C ALA A 383 -3.69 5.40 24.85
N GLU A 384 -4.51 6.07 24.04
CA GLU A 384 -4.33 6.18 22.58
C GLU A 384 -3.95 7.61 22.17
N GLU A 385 -3.14 7.75 21.11
CA GLU A 385 -2.84 9.06 20.51
C GLU A 385 -4.04 9.57 19.70
N ILE A 386 -4.22 10.90 19.63
CA ILE A 386 -5.33 11.55 18.90
C ILE A 386 -5.24 11.32 17.38
N GLY A 387 -4.04 11.06 16.87
CA GLY A 387 -3.73 10.73 15.49
C GLY A 387 -2.22 10.70 15.25
N MET A 388 -1.78 10.13 14.13
CA MET A 388 -0.35 10.05 13.76
C MET A 388 -0.08 10.73 12.42
N ILE A 389 1.11 11.30 12.26
CA ILE A 389 1.58 11.87 10.98
C ILE A 389 2.29 10.77 10.19
N GLU A 390 1.69 10.29 9.11
CA GLU A 390 2.35 9.40 8.17
C GLU A 390 3.05 10.19 7.05
N ILE A 391 4.32 9.90 6.81
CA ILE A 391 5.04 10.39 5.63
C ILE A 391 4.65 9.49 4.46
N ALA A 392 3.59 9.86 3.76
CA ALA A 392 3.19 9.20 2.52
C ALA A 392 4.35 9.23 1.51
N HIS A 393 4.98 8.07 1.30
CA HIS A 393 6.00 7.93 0.28
C HIS A 393 5.31 7.84 -1.08
N GLN A 394 5.56 8.81 -1.97
CA GLN A 394 4.94 8.81 -3.30
C GLN A 394 5.32 7.53 -4.05
N THR A 395 4.32 6.76 -4.45
CA THR A 395 4.50 5.54 -5.24
C THR A 395 5.16 5.86 -6.56
N LYS A 396 6.22 5.11 -6.90
CA LYS A 396 6.91 5.18 -8.18
C LYS A 396 6.58 3.91 -8.96
N ALA A 397 5.70 4.03 -9.96
CA ALA A 397 5.24 2.90 -10.77
C ALA A 397 6.40 2.03 -11.30
N ARG A 398 7.45 2.65 -11.84
CA ARG A 398 8.63 1.94 -12.37
C ARG A 398 9.45 1.16 -11.33
N GLN A 399 9.28 1.44 -10.04
CA GLN A 399 9.89 0.69 -8.95
C GLN A 399 8.94 -0.40 -8.42
N SER A 400 7.62 -0.23 -8.60
CA SER A 400 6.63 -1.23 -8.23
C SER A 400 6.81 -2.52 -9.03
N VAL A 401 6.63 -3.67 -8.39
CA VAL A 401 6.93 -4.99 -8.95
C VAL A 401 5.66 -5.85 -8.95
N ALA A 402 5.38 -6.51 -10.07
CA ALA A 402 4.32 -7.50 -10.17
C ALA A 402 4.93 -8.91 -10.27
N GLU A 403 4.44 -9.83 -9.43
CA GLU A 403 4.98 -11.18 -9.29
C GLU A 403 3.84 -12.19 -9.12
N GLY A 404 4.01 -13.38 -9.67
CA GLY A 404 3.06 -14.48 -9.49
C GLY A 404 2.90 -15.32 -10.75
N LYS A 405 2.45 -16.58 -10.57
CA LYS A 405 2.29 -17.55 -11.67
C LYS A 405 1.36 -17.04 -12.78
N GLY A 406 0.35 -16.24 -12.42
CA GLY A 406 -0.58 -15.63 -13.38
C GLY A 406 0.05 -14.62 -14.35
N LEU A 407 1.34 -14.26 -14.18
CA LEU A 407 2.12 -13.45 -15.12
C LEU A 407 3.01 -14.27 -16.05
N GLU A 408 3.07 -15.59 -15.87
CA GLU A 408 3.88 -16.51 -16.68
C GLU A 408 2.97 -17.50 -17.43
N GLU A 409 2.10 -18.18 -16.70
CA GLU A 409 1.21 -19.21 -17.22
C GLU A 409 -0.21 -19.07 -16.64
N ALA A 410 -1.22 -19.25 -17.48
CA ALA A 410 -2.62 -19.30 -17.09
C ALA A 410 -3.33 -20.44 -17.81
N ILE A 411 -4.52 -20.81 -17.34
CA ILE A 411 -5.35 -21.85 -17.95
C ILE A 411 -6.63 -21.19 -18.46
N ALA A 412 -7.01 -21.47 -19.70
CA ALA A 412 -8.22 -20.92 -20.31
C ALA A 412 -9.46 -21.20 -19.43
N ASN A 413 -10.27 -20.17 -19.21
CA ASN A 413 -11.48 -20.14 -18.37
C ASN A 413 -11.27 -20.50 -16.89
N ARG A 414 -10.03 -20.44 -16.40
CA ARG A 414 -9.70 -20.59 -14.98
C ARG A 414 -9.09 -19.31 -14.45
N GLN A 415 -9.44 -18.96 -13.21
CA GLN A 415 -8.88 -17.80 -12.54
C GLN A 415 -7.37 -17.98 -12.31
N ALA A 416 -6.59 -17.04 -12.84
CA ALA A 416 -5.18 -16.87 -12.57
C ALA A 416 -4.99 -15.72 -11.57
N HIS A 417 -3.96 -15.82 -10.72
CA HIS A 417 -3.69 -14.84 -9.68
C HIS A 417 -2.23 -14.38 -9.75
N PHE A 418 -2.02 -13.12 -9.46
CA PHE A 418 -0.70 -12.53 -9.21
C PHE A 418 -0.82 -11.36 -8.23
N SER A 419 0.30 -10.94 -7.68
CA SER A 419 0.38 -9.82 -6.74
C SER A 419 1.15 -8.66 -7.36
N LEU A 420 0.77 -7.44 -7.01
CA LEU A 420 1.50 -6.22 -7.32
C LEU A 420 1.90 -5.56 -6.00
N THR A 421 3.17 -5.24 -5.83
CA THR A 421 3.68 -4.48 -4.68
C THR A 421 4.08 -3.08 -5.12
N THR A 422 3.40 -2.06 -4.60
CA THR A 422 3.74 -0.66 -4.84
C THR A 422 4.98 -0.24 -4.04
N ARG A 423 5.90 0.48 -4.69
CA ARG A 423 7.18 0.88 -4.08
C ARG A 423 7.50 2.36 -4.24
N ASP A 424 8.23 2.90 -3.27
CA ASP A 424 8.70 4.29 -3.26
C ASP A 424 9.97 4.48 -4.11
N SER A 425 10.49 5.71 -4.15
CA SER A 425 11.74 6.03 -4.87
C SER A 425 12.98 5.32 -4.33
N LYS A 426 12.93 4.77 -3.12
CA LYS A 426 14.00 3.99 -2.49
C LYS A 426 13.77 2.48 -2.63
N GLY A 427 12.73 2.05 -3.35
CA GLY A 427 12.40 0.64 -3.57
C GLY A 427 11.73 -0.04 -2.36
N ARG A 428 11.27 0.71 -1.36
CA ARG A 428 10.55 0.17 -0.20
C ARG A 428 9.06 0.09 -0.50
N GLN A 429 8.38 -0.92 0.04
CA GLN A 429 6.93 -1.03 -0.08
C GLN A 429 6.26 0.23 0.50
N CYS A 430 5.30 0.79 -0.24
CA CYS A 430 4.53 1.94 0.21
C CYS A 430 3.07 1.80 -0.24
N TYR A 431 2.16 2.36 0.54
CA TYR A 431 0.74 2.42 0.24
C TYR A 431 0.32 3.89 0.17
N ASN A 432 -0.42 4.26 -0.87
CA ASN A 432 -1.09 5.55 -0.95
C ASN A 432 -2.56 5.33 -1.34
N GLU A 433 -3.49 5.90 -0.59
CA GLU A 433 -4.94 5.76 -0.84
C GLU A 433 -5.37 6.33 -2.21
N GLY A 434 -4.57 7.27 -2.77
CA GLY A 434 -4.79 7.82 -4.11
C GLY A 434 -4.20 7.00 -5.25
N ASP A 435 -3.55 5.86 -4.99
CA ASP A 435 -2.95 5.06 -6.05
C ASP A 435 -4.03 4.38 -6.92
N HIS A 436 -4.00 4.69 -8.21
CA HIS A 436 -4.90 4.07 -9.18
C HIS A 436 -4.20 2.93 -9.91
N VAL A 437 -4.46 1.70 -9.47
CA VAL A 437 -3.95 0.48 -10.09
C VAL A 437 -4.89 0.01 -11.19
N THR A 438 -4.37 -0.16 -12.40
CA THR A 438 -5.11 -0.75 -13.52
C THR A 438 -4.36 -1.93 -14.12
N ALA A 439 -5.12 -2.91 -14.60
CA ALA A 439 -4.62 -4.06 -15.32
C ALA A 439 -5.43 -4.26 -16.61
N GLU A 440 -4.75 -4.54 -17.71
CA GLU A 440 -5.35 -4.80 -19.02
C GLU A 440 -4.77 -6.11 -19.55
N ILE A 441 -5.64 -7.02 -20.04
CA ILE A 441 -5.24 -8.34 -20.55
C ILE A 441 -5.73 -8.49 -21.98
N ILE A 442 -4.80 -8.39 -22.94
CA ILE A 442 -5.10 -8.36 -24.37
C ILE A 442 -4.53 -9.58 -25.10
N ASP A 443 -5.26 -10.09 -26.09
CA ASP A 443 -4.78 -11.15 -26.98
C ASP A 443 -3.77 -10.63 -28.02
N GLU A 444 -3.21 -11.53 -28.84
CA GLU A 444 -2.29 -11.15 -29.92
C GLU A 444 -2.96 -10.30 -31.01
N GLN A 445 -4.29 -10.28 -31.09
CA GLN A 445 -5.06 -9.45 -32.02
C GLN A 445 -5.47 -8.09 -31.41
N GLY A 446 -5.06 -7.80 -30.16
CA GLY A 446 -5.35 -6.55 -29.47
C GLY A 446 -6.76 -6.46 -28.88
N ARG A 447 -7.47 -7.58 -28.73
CA ARG A 447 -8.80 -7.64 -28.11
C ARG A 447 -8.68 -8.01 -26.64
N ASP A 448 -9.58 -7.49 -25.81
CA ASP A 448 -9.70 -7.93 -24.42
C ASP A 448 -10.06 -9.43 -24.39
N CYS A 449 -9.20 -10.19 -23.72
CA CYS A 449 -9.31 -11.64 -23.63
C CYS A 449 -9.48 -12.14 -22.19
N ALA A 450 -9.69 -11.23 -21.23
CA ALA A 450 -10.01 -11.61 -19.86
C ALA A 450 -11.51 -11.51 -19.55
N THR A 451 -11.88 -12.22 -18.50
CA THR A 451 -13.13 -12.09 -17.76
C THR A 451 -12.79 -12.03 -16.28
N GLU A 452 -13.68 -11.46 -15.47
CA GLU A 452 -13.55 -11.45 -14.01
C GLU A 452 -12.25 -10.84 -13.49
N LEU A 453 -11.75 -9.81 -14.17
CA LEU A 453 -10.63 -9.03 -13.66
C LEU A 453 -11.03 -8.38 -12.33
N LYS A 454 -10.36 -8.79 -11.25
CA LYS A 454 -10.54 -8.25 -9.91
C LYS A 454 -9.20 -7.78 -9.38
N ILE A 455 -9.18 -6.57 -8.83
CA ILE A 455 -8.05 -5.96 -8.16
C ILE A 455 -8.50 -5.75 -6.71
N ASN A 456 -7.91 -6.50 -5.80
CA ASN A 456 -8.17 -6.38 -4.37
C ASN A 456 -7.02 -5.61 -3.74
N ASP A 457 -7.34 -4.51 -3.08
CA ASP A 457 -6.40 -3.68 -2.33
C ASP A 457 -6.37 -4.12 -0.86
N ASN A 458 -5.22 -4.58 -0.39
CA ASN A 458 -5.03 -4.99 1.00
C ASN A 458 -4.73 -3.82 1.95
N LYS A 459 -4.66 -2.58 1.42
CA LYS A 459 -4.37 -1.34 2.14
C LYS A 459 -2.98 -1.27 2.80
N ASP A 460 -2.04 -2.06 2.29
CA ASP A 460 -0.65 -2.13 2.74
C ASP A 460 0.35 -1.91 1.59
N GLY A 461 -0.14 -1.63 0.38
CA GLY A 461 0.67 -1.51 -0.84
C GLY A 461 0.86 -2.84 -1.58
N LEU A 462 0.22 -3.92 -1.11
CA LEU A 462 0.10 -5.18 -1.80
C LEU A 462 -1.31 -5.28 -2.42
N TYR A 463 -1.36 -5.39 -3.73
CA TYR A 463 -2.57 -5.59 -4.49
C TYR A 463 -2.64 -7.03 -4.98
N GLN A 464 -3.76 -7.70 -4.73
CA GLN A 464 -4.00 -9.04 -5.23
C GLN A 464 -4.89 -8.97 -6.46
N ILE A 465 -4.32 -9.35 -7.61
CA ILE A 465 -4.98 -9.21 -8.91
C ILE A 465 -5.30 -10.61 -9.43
N SER A 466 -6.50 -10.75 -9.96
CA SER A 466 -6.96 -12.01 -10.54
C SER A 466 -7.75 -11.80 -11.82
N TYR A 467 -7.64 -12.73 -12.75
CA TYR A 467 -8.34 -12.67 -14.04
C TYR A 467 -8.51 -14.08 -14.62
N SER A 468 -9.50 -14.26 -15.50
CA SER A 468 -9.80 -15.52 -16.17
C SER A 468 -9.66 -15.34 -17.69
N PRO A 469 -8.61 -15.89 -18.35
CA PRO A 469 -8.41 -15.74 -19.79
C PRO A 469 -9.39 -16.59 -20.60
N ARG A 470 -10.01 -16.05 -21.65
CA ARG A 470 -11.05 -16.74 -22.45
C ARG A 470 -10.51 -17.76 -23.44
N ASN A 471 -9.43 -17.39 -24.13
CA ASN A 471 -8.90 -18.15 -25.26
C ASN A 471 -7.51 -18.69 -24.93
N GLU A 472 -7.18 -19.84 -25.49
CA GLU A 472 -5.81 -20.36 -25.49
C GLU A 472 -4.87 -19.49 -26.34
N GLY A 473 -3.57 -19.57 -26.06
CA GLY A 473 -2.55 -18.84 -26.80
C GLY A 473 -1.71 -17.94 -25.90
N ARG A 474 -1.25 -16.81 -26.43
CA ARG A 474 -0.47 -15.82 -25.67
C ARG A 474 -1.34 -14.59 -25.42
N CYS A 475 -1.33 -14.10 -24.19
CA CYS A 475 -1.90 -12.81 -23.87
C CYS A 475 -0.83 -11.89 -23.26
N LYS A 476 -1.03 -10.58 -23.42
CA LYS A 476 -0.19 -9.55 -22.82
C LYS A 476 -0.94 -8.97 -21.63
N VAL A 477 -0.34 -9.07 -20.45
CA VAL A 477 -0.83 -8.46 -19.22
C VAL A 477 -0.08 -7.15 -18.99
N THR A 478 -0.79 -6.05 -19.09
CA THR A 478 -0.28 -4.70 -18.86
C THR A 478 -0.77 -4.21 -17.50
N ILE A 479 0.16 -3.83 -16.63
CA ILE A 479 -0.16 -3.30 -15.30
C ILE A 479 0.36 -1.87 -15.22
N LYS A 480 -0.49 -0.95 -14.75
CA LYS A 480 -0.15 0.45 -14.53
C LYS A 480 -0.52 0.88 -13.12
N VAL A 481 0.26 1.79 -12.58
CA VAL A 481 -0.02 2.49 -11.32
C VAL A 481 0.03 3.98 -11.62
N ASN A 482 -1.04 4.71 -11.31
CA ASN A 482 -1.17 6.14 -11.60
C ASN A 482 -0.98 6.48 -13.10
N GLY A 483 -1.41 5.58 -13.98
CA GLY A 483 -1.29 5.73 -15.43
C GLY A 483 0.08 5.35 -16.01
N GLU A 484 1.09 5.06 -15.18
CA GLU A 484 2.43 4.66 -15.62
C GLU A 484 2.65 3.14 -15.53
N HIS A 485 3.45 2.59 -16.45
CA HIS A 485 3.81 1.17 -16.43
C HIS A 485 4.69 0.79 -15.23
N VAL A 486 4.35 -0.35 -14.61
CA VAL A 486 5.18 -0.94 -13.55
C VAL A 486 6.43 -1.62 -14.09
N HIS A 487 7.37 -1.96 -13.20
CA HIS A 487 8.58 -2.69 -13.59
C HIS A 487 8.22 -4.01 -14.30
N GLY A 488 8.73 -4.19 -15.53
CA GLY A 488 8.47 -5.40 -16.33
C GLY A 488 7.06 -5.48 -16.95
N SER A 489 6.24 -4.43 -16.84
CA SER A 489 4.89 -4.38 -17.43
C SER A 489 4.91 -4.72 -18.93
N GLN A 490 3.82 -5.35 -19.41
CA GLN A 490 3.73 -6.13 -20.67
C GLN A 490 4.21 -7.58 -20.53
N PHE A 491 3.76 -8.25 -19.48
CA PHE A 491 4.05 -9.65 -19.23
C PHE A 491 3.38 -10.53 -20.30
N ILE A 492 4.15 -11.42 -20.92
CA ILE A 492 3.64 -12.37 -21.90
C ILE A 492 3.23 -13.65 -21.16
N VAL A 493 1.93 -13.87 -21.03
CA VAL A 493 1.39 -15.04 -20.35
C VAL A 493 1.01 -16.10 -21.37
N ARG A 494 1.43 -17.34 -21.12
CA ARG A 494 1.03 -18.51 -21.92
C ARG A 494 -0.25 -19.10 -21.35
N VAL A 495 -1.35 -18.91 -22.06
CA VAL A 495 -2.64 -19.50 -21.73
C VAL A 495 -2.71 -20.91 -22.31
N LYS A 496 -2.55 -21.91 -21.43
CA LYS A 496 -2.71 -23.31 -21.78
C LYS A 496 -4.21 -23.64 -21.89
N PRO A 497 -4.61 -24.54 -22.80
CA PRO A 497 -5.97 -25.03 -22.82
C PRO A 497 -6.27 -25.79 -21.52
N PHE A 498 -7.50 -25.65 -21.04
CA PHE A 498 -8.02 -26.49 -19.96
C PHE A 498 -8.17 -27.92 -20.50
N GLN A 499 -7.17 -28.76 -20.29
CA GLN A 499 -7.16 -30.15 -20.75
C GLN A 499 -6.84 -31.08 -19.58
N PHE A 500 -7.70 -32.08 -19.39
CA PHE A 500 -7.37 -33.24 -18.58
C PHE A 500 -6.52 -34.20 -19.40
N ARG A 501 -5.42 -34.69 -18.83
CA ARG A 501 -4.54 -35.63 -19.49
C ARG A 501 -4.92 -37.06 -19.11
N PRO A 502 -5.08 -37.99 -20.08
CA PRO A 502 -5.12 -39.42 -19.78
C PRO A 502 -3.84 -39.85 -19.09
N VAL A 503 -3.94 -40.40 -17.89
CA VAL A 503 -2.81 -40.94 -17.13
C VAL A 503 -2.72 -42.44 -17.34
N LEU A 504 -3.87 -43.11 -17.24
CA LEU A 504 -3.97 -44.55 -17.40
C LEU A 504 -5.24 -44.89 -18.16
N SER A 505 -5.14 -45.84 -19.07
CA SER A 505 -6.30 -46.47 -19.69
C SER A 505 -6.08 -47.96 -19.63
N PHE A 506 -7.01 -48.68 -19.00
CA PHE A 506 -6.92 -50.13 -18.95
C PHE A 506 -8.15 -50.75 -19.62
N ARG A 507 -7.82 -51.62 -20.58
CA ARG A 507 -8.70 -52.53 -21.29
C ARG A 507 -8.16 -53.91 -20.93
N GLU A 508 -9.00 -54.81 -20.41
CA GLU A 508 -8.57 -56.20 -20.25
C GLU A 508 -8.51 -56.87 -21.64
N GLU A 509 -7.49 -56.56 -22.42
CA GLU A 509 -7.08 -57.39 -23.55
C GLU A 509 -5.99 -58.35 -23.08
N GLY A 510 -6.35 -59.63 -22.90
CA GLY A 510 -5.40 -60.71 -22.61
C GLY A 510 -5.54 -61.42 -21.25
N SER A 511 -6.49 -61.02 -20.39
CA SER A 511 -6.77 -61.67 -19.10
C SER A 511 -7.74 -62.85 -19.24
N SER A 512 -7.49 -63.94 -18.52
CA SER A 512 -8.36 -65.13 -18.43
C SER A 512 -9.72 -64.87 -17.76
N VAL A 513 -10.00 -63.64 -17.33
CA VAL A 513 -11.20 -63.20 -16.59
C VAL A 513 -12.28 -62.57 -17.48
N GLY A 514 -11.98 -62.35 -18.78
CA GLY A 514 -12.94 -61.92 -19.81
C GLY A 514 -13.16 -60.39 -19.90
N LYS A 515 -13.45 -59.88 -21.11
CA LYS A 515 -13.57 -58.43 -21.39
C LYS A 515 -14.78 -57.78 -20.68
N PHE A 516 -14.66 -56.50 -20.31
CA PHE A 516 -15.82 -55.68 -19.89
C PHE A 516 -16.91 -55.70 -20.95
N ASN A 517 -18.18 -55.69 -20.54
CA ASN A 517 -19.31 -55.64 -21.44
C ASN A 517 -20.33 -54.58 -20.97
N TRP A 518 -20.26 -53.41 -21.59
CA TRP A 518 -21.08 -52.24 -21.25
C TRP A 518 -20.96 -51.82 -19.78
N PRO A 519 -19.77 -51.42 -19.30
CA PRO A 519 -19.63 -50.87 -17.96
C PRO A 519 -20.53 -49.63 -17.79
N ARG A 520 -21.10 -49.45 -16.59
CA ARG A 520 -22.10 -48.38 -16.35
C ARG A 520 -21.78 -47.44 -15.20
N GLY A 521 -21.57 -47.96 -14.00
CA GLY A 521 -21.31 -47.18 -12.80
C GLY A 521 -19.88 -47.35 -12.33
N VAL A 522 -19.32 -46.30 -11.73
CA VAL A 522 -18.04 -46.33 -11.04
C VAL A 522 -18.19 -45.68 -9.68
N ALA A 523 -17.50 -46.22 -8.68
CA ALA A 523 -17.29 -45.61 -7.39
C ALA A 523 -15.84 -45.84 -6.94
N VAL A 524 -15.34 -44.95 -6.11
CA VAL A 524 -14.00 -45.02 -5.54
C VAL A 524 -14.11 -44.91 -4.03
N ASN A 525 -13.41 -45.79 -3.30
CA ASN A 525 -13.36 -45.72 -1.84
C ASN A 525 -12.16 -44.91 -1.33
N ALA A 526 -12.04 -44.76 0.00
CA ALA A 526 -10.95 -44.01 0.63
C ALA A 526 -9.55 -44.61 0.40
N ASN A 527 -9.45 -45.87 -0.02
CA ASN A 527 -8.20 -46.55 -0.35
C ASN A 527 -7.88 -46.48 -1.86
N ASP A 528 -8.61 -45.66 -2.62
CA ASP A 528 -8.56 -45.58 -4.09
C ASP A 528 -8.83 -46.90 -4.82
N GLU A 529 -9.60 -47.80 -4.21
CA GLU A 529 -10.13 -48.95 -4.93
C GLU A 529 -11.31 -48.51 -5.81
N ILE A 530 -11.24 -48.86 -7.09
CA ILE A 530 -12.19 -48.48 -8.13
C ILE A 530 -13.16 -49.63 -8.34
N ALA A 531 -14.42 -49.48 -7.91
CA ALA A 531 -15.47 -50.46 -8.15
C ALA A 531 -16.31 -50.07 -9.39
N VAL A 532 -16.53 -51.03 -10.28
CA VAL A 532 -17.23 -50.84 -11.55
C VAL A 532 -18.32 -51.89 -11.74
N THR A 533 -19.52 -51.45 -12.14
CA THR A 533 -20.60 -52.35 -12.56
C THR A 533 -20.43 -52.71 -14.04
N ASP A 534 -20.26 -54.00 -14.28
CA ASP A 534 -20.13 -54.60 -15.60
C ASP A 534 -21.50 -55.11 -16.05
N GLN A 535 -22.29 -54.21 -16.66
CA GLN A 535 -23.74 -54.36 -16.80
C GLN A 535 -24.13 -55.68 -17.47
N LEU A 536 -23.58 -55.98 -18.65
CA LEU A 536 -23.99 -57.15 -19.44
C LEU A 536 -23.29 -58.43 -19.03
N ASN A 537 -22.25 -58.34 -18.20
CA ASN A 537 -21.66 -59.50 -17.54
C ASN A 537 -22.28 -59.77 -16.15
N HIS A 538 -23.20 -58.92 -15.68
CA HIS A 538 -23.95 -59.09 -14.43
C HIS A 538 -23.05 -59.19 -13.19
N LYS A 539 -22.00 -58.38 -13.13
CA LYS A 539 -20.97 -58.43 -12.08
C LYS A 539 -20.53 -57.05 -11.63
N VAL A 540 -19.94 -57.00 -10.44
CA VAL A 540 -19.11 -55.89 -9.97
C VAL A 540 -17.66 -56.32 -10.04
N ARG A 541 -16.78 -55.44 -10.52
CA ARG A 541 -15.33 -55.64 -10.57
C ARG A 541 -14.64 -54.52 -9.82
N ILE A 542 -13.61 -54.84 -9.04
CA ILE A 542 -12.85 -53.89 -8.23
C ILE A 542 -11.39 -53.90 -8.70
N PHE A 543 -10.82 -52.71 -8.84
CA PHE A 543 -9.44 -52.47 -9.29
C PHE A 543 -8.69 -51.58 -8.30
N SER A 544 -7.36 -51.63 -8.32
CA SER A 544 -6.53 -50.63 -7.66
C SER A 544 -6.50 -49.32 -8.44
N SER A 545 -5.96 -48.26 -7.83
CA SER A 545 -5.72 -46.96 -8.47
C SER A 545 -4.77 -47.06 -9.68
N GLU A 546 -3.90 -48.07 -9.72
CA GLU A 546 -3.04 -48.39 -10.87
C GLU A 546 -3.72 -49.30 -11.91
N GLY A 547 -5.02 -49.54 -11.79
CA GLY A 547 -5.80 -50.33 -12.74
C GLY A 547 -5.58 -51.85 -12.65
N LYS A 548 -4.97 -52.35 -11.56
CA LYS A 548 -4.82 -53.81 -11.36
C LYS A 548 -6.14 -54.40 -10.88
N PHE A 549 -6.56 -55.50 -11.49
CA PHE A 549 -7.73 -56.26 -11.02
C PHE A 549 -7.47 -56.80 -9.60
N LEU A 550 -8.41 -56.53 -8.68
CA LEU A 550 -8.35 -57.01 -7.30
C LEU A 550 -9.32 -58.17 -7.09
N ARG A 551 -10.60 -57.95 -7.35
CA ARG A 551 -11.67 -58.93 -7.10
C ARG A 551 -12.93 -58.65 -7.92
N SER A 552 -13.80 -59.63 -8.03
CA SER A 552 -15.12 -59.51 -8.66
C SER A 552 -16.14 -60.40 -8.01
N PHE A 553 -17.40 -59.97 -7.99
CA PHE A 553 -18.51 -60.74 -7.45
C PHE A 553 -19.79 -60.52 -8.26
N GLY A 554 -20.75 -61.41 -8.07
CA GLY A 554 -22.00 -61.44 -8.82
C GLY A 554 -22.03 -62.44 -9.98
N LYS A 555 -23.24 -62.70 -10.44
CA LYS A 555 -23.56 -63.48 -11.65
C LYS A 555 -24.98 -63.10 -12.08
N LYS A 556 -25.35 -63.47 -13.30
CA LYS A 556 -26.71 -63.26 -13.80
C LYS A 556 -27.74 -64.01 -12.95
N GLY A 557 -28.78 -63.31 -12.50
CA GLY A 557 -29.93 -63.89 -11.84
C GLY A 557 -30.69 -62.89 -10.96
N ASP A 558 -31.60 -63.39 -10.15
CA ASP A 558 -32.49 -62.64 -9.26
C ASP A 558 -32.37 -63.04 -7.77
N MET A 559 -31.55 -64.08 -7.48
CA MET A 559 -31.28 -64.50 -6.11
C MET A 559 -30.33 -63.54 -5.38
N VAL A 560 -30.16 -63.72 -4.07
CA VAL A 560 -29.22 -62.92 -3.27
C VAL A 560 -27.78 -63.03 -3.81
N GLY A 561 -27.09 -61.90 -3.96
CA GLY A 561 -25.75 -61.85 -4.55
C GLY A 561 -25.71 -62.03 -6.08
N GLU A 562 -26.85 -62.22 -6.74
CA GLU A 562 -26.97 -62.25 -8.20
C GLU A 562 -27.52 -60.92 -8.73
N PHE A 563 -27.14 -60.53 -9.95
CA PHE A 563 -27.52 -59.26 -10.56
C PHE A 563 -28.21 -59.45 -11.91
N ASN A 564 -29.09 -58.51 -12.23
CA ASN A 564 -29.67 -58.34 -13.54
C ASN A 564 -29.44 -56.90 -14.04
N ASN A 565 -28.43 -56.75 -14.91
CA ASN A 565 -27.97 -55.45 -15.43
C ASN A 565 -27.71 -54.41 -14.34
N PRO A 566 -26.72 -54.64 -13.45
CA PRO A 566 -26.37 -53.67 -12.41
C PRO A 566 -25.87 -52.36 -13.05
N ARG A 567 -26.27 -51.21 -12.49
CA ARG A 567 -25.92 -49.89 -13.06
C ARG A 567 -25.21 -48.99 -12.04
N GLY A 568 -25.94 -48.38 -11.10
CA GLY A 568 -25.34 -47.53 -10.09
C GLY A 568 -24.54 -48.32 -9.06
N ILE A 569 -23.50 -47.69 -8.54
CA ILE A 569 -22.66 -48.24 -7.48
C ILE A 569 -22.15 -47.09 -6.63
N THR A 570 -22.06 -47.28 -5.31
CA THR A 570 -21.42 -46.34 -4.41
C THR A 570 -20.77 -47.08 -3.24
N PHE A 571 -19.69 -46.53 -2.72
CA PHE A 571 -19.16 -46.93 -1.41
C PHE A 571 -19.84 -46.11 -0.33
N HIS A 572 -20.18 -46.76 0.77
CA HIS A 572 -20.65 -46.10 1.97
C HIS A 572 -19.50 -45.92 2.97
N ASN A 573 -19.63 -44.95 3.88
CA ASN A 573 -18.57 -44.58 4.84
C ASN A 573 -18.17 -45.73 5.79
N ASN A 574 -19.01 -46.74 5.96
CA ASN A 574 -18.71 -47.95 6.74
C ASN A 574 -17.95 -49.04 5.94
N GLY A 575 -17.57 -48.78 4.68
CA GLY A 575 -16.86 -49.72 3.82
C GLY A 575 -17.75 -50.66 3.00
N ASN A 576 -19.09 -50.60 3.16
CA ASN A 576 -20.01 -51.39 2.35
C ASN A 576 -20.16 -50.82 0.93
N ILE A 577 -20.49 -51.71 -0.01
CA ILE A 577 -20.73 -51.41 -1.41
C ILE A 577 -22.22 -51.55 -1.70
N PHE A 578 -22.86 -50.48 -2.14
CA PHE A 578 -24.25 -50.47 -2.55
C PHE A 578 -24.33 -50.52 -4.06
N VAL A 579 -25.13 -51.44 -4.59
CA VAL A 579 -25.24 -51.70 -6.03
C VAL A 579 -26.70 -51.64 -6.44
N ALA A 580 -27.02 -50.80 -7.42
CA ALA A 580 -28.34 -50.73 -8.02
C ALA A 580 -28.50 -51.89 -9.02
N ASP A 581 -29.25 -52.89 -8.59
CA ASP A 581 -29.60 -54.07 -9.37
C ASP A 581 -30.84 -53.75 -10.23
N SER A 582 -30.62 -52.92 -11.25
CA SER A 582 -31.67 -52.13 -11.88
C SER A 582 -32.84 -52.94 -12.44
N VAL A 583 -32.59 -54.09 -13.08
CA VAL A 583 -33.68 -54.89 -13.68
C VAL A 583 -34.36 -55.80 -12.64
N ASN A 584 -33.72 -56.04 -11.49
CA ASN A 584 -34.38 -56.67 -10.34
C ASN A 584 -35.04 -55.64 -9.41
N HIS A 585 -35.00 -54.35 -9.76
CA HIS A 585 -35.69 -53.27 -9.06
C HIS A 585 -35.33 -53.16 -7.56
N ARG A 586 -34.06 -53.42 -7.21
CA ARG A 586 -33.58 -53.43 -5.82
C ARG A 586 -32.19 -52.83 -5.68
N ILE A 587 -31.82 -52.47 -4.45
CA ILE A 587 -30.44 -52.16 -4.08
C ILE A 587 -29.89 -53.33 -3.27
N GLN A 588 -28.70 -53.81 -3.63
CA GLN A 588 -27.99 -54.83 -2.87
C GLN A 588 -26.77 -54.23 -2.17
N ILE A 589 -26.50 -54.72 -0.97
CA ILE A 589 -25.45 -54.27 -0.06
C ILE A 589 -24.43 -55.40 0.07
N PHE A 590 -23.16 -55.08 -0.15
CA PHE A 590 -22.04 -55.99 -0.01
C PHE A 590 -20.99 -55.43 0.94
N SER A 591 -20.19 -56.30 1.55
CA SER A 591 -18.98 -55.89 2.26
C SER A 591 -17.93 -55.37 1.26
N GLY A 592 -16.89 -54.70 1.75
CA GLY A 592 -15.75 -54.30 0.93
C GLY A 592 -15.06 -55.48 0.19
N GLU A 593 -15.19 -56.70 0.72
CA GLU A 593 -14.67 -57.93 0.12
C GLU A 593 -15.61 -58.55 -0.92
N GLY A 594 -16.84 -58.04 -1.05
CA GLY A 594 -17.83 -58.52 -2.02
C GLY A 594 -18.76 -59.61 -1.49
N GLU A 595 -18.85 -59.79 -0.16
CA GLU A 595 -19.80 -60.70 0.47
C GLU A 595 -21.17 -60.04 0.61
N PHE A 596 -22.25 -60.77 0.37
CA PHE A 596 -23.61 -60.24 0.48
C PHE A 596 -23.96 -59.93 1.94
N VAL A 597 -24.41 -58.71 2.21
CA VAL A 597 -24.81 -58.22 3.53
C VAL A 597 -26.33 -58.09 3.65
N GLY A 598 -26.98 -57.57 2.60
CA GLY A 598 -28.42 -57.34 2.62
C GLY A 598 -28.93 -56.71 1.34
N SER A 599 -30.23 -56.46 1.28
CA SER A 599 -30.87 -55.79 0.15
C SER A 599 -32.18 -55.14 0.57
N PHE A 600 -32.57 -54.08 -0.13
CA PHE A 600 -33.85 -53.40 0.05
C PHE A 600 -34.41 -52.93 -1.31
N GLY A 601 -35.67 -52.53 -1.33
CA GLY A 601 -36.41 -52.22 -2.55
C GLY A 601 -37.35 -53.34 -2.95
N GLY A 602 -37.56 -53.49 -4.26
CA GLY A 602 -38.55 -54.38 -4.86
C GLY A 602 -39.41 -53.58 -5.83
N LYS A 603 -39.88 -54.23 -6.90
CA LYS A 603 -40.61 -53.56 -7.97
C LYS A 603 -41.91 -52.93 -7.46
N GLY A 604 -42.08 -51.64 -7.69
CA GLY A 604 -43.33 -50.92 -7.43
C GLY A 604 -43.11 -49.41 -7.27
N ASN A 605 -44.15 -48.72 -6.81
CA ASN A 605 -44.20 -47.26 -6.69
C ASN A 605 -44.61 -46.78 -5.28
N VAL A 606 -44.75 -47.71 -4.33
CA VAL A 606 -45.00 -47.37 -2.92
C VAL A 606 -43.68 -46.99 -2.24
N ASP A 607 -43.75 -46.19 -1.18
CA ASP A 607 -42.59 -45.85 -0.36
C ASP A 607 -41.82 -47.13 0.04
N SER A 608 -40.50 -47.13 -0.18
CA SER A 608 -39.58 -48.29 -0.06
C SER A 608 -39.52 -49.27 -1.23
N GLN A 609 -40.38 -49.15 -2.24
CA GLN A 609 -40.26 -49.87 -3.52
C GLN A 609 -39.52 -49.01 -4.54
N LEU A 610 -38.93 -49.65 -5.54
CA LEU A 610 -38.14 -49.00 -6.59
C LEU A 610 -38.60 -49.50 -7.96
N ASP A 611 -38.38 -48.70 -8.99
CA ASP A 611 -38.52 -49.10 -10.38
C ASP A 611 -37.33 -48.64 -11.22
N ILE A 612 -36.50 -49.60 -11.66
CA ILE A 612 -35.31 -49.35 -12.46
C ILE A 612 -34.38 -48.32 -11.80
N PRO A 613 -33.88 -48.57 -10.57
CA PRO A 613 -32.95 -47.67 -9.91
C PRO A 613 -31.66 -47.55 -10.74
N LEU A 614 -31.21 -46.33 -10.99
CA LEU A 614 -30.03 -46.02 -11.82
C LEU A 614 -28.85 -45.63 -10.96
N GLY A 615 -28.59 -44.34 -10.78
CA GLY A 615 -27.46 -43.81 -10.03
C GLY A 615 -27.66 -43.91 -8.51
N LEU A 616 -26.56 -44.09 -7.81
CA LEU A 616 -26.48 -44.13 -6.35
C LEU A 616 -25.43 -43.13 -5.87
N SER A 617 -25.73 -42.44 -4.78
CA SER A 617 -24.75 -41.66 -4.03
C SER A 617 -25.04 -41.72 -2.54
N VAL A 618 -24.09 -41.25 -1.74
CA VAL A 618 -24.21 -41.18 -0.28
C VAL A 618 -24.18 -39.72 0.12
N ASP A 619 -25.15 -39.29 0.94
CA ASP A 619 -25.16 -37.93 1.47
C ASP A 619 -24.22 -37.77 2.68
N SER A 620 -24.06 -36.55 3.18
CA SER A 620 -23.17 -36.27 4.30
C SER A 620 -23.60 -36.90 5.64
N GLU A 621 -24.83 -37.39 5.74
CA GLU A 621 -25.36 -38.10 6.92
C GLU A 621 -25.18 -39.62 6.79
N GLY A 622 -24.71 -40.10 5.63
CA GLY A 622 -24.58 -41.51 5.31
C GLY A 622 -25.81 -42.11 4.65
N ASN A 623 -26.86 -41.33 4.37
CA ASN A 623 -28.04 -41.86 3.71
C ASN A 623 -27.77 -42.15 2.23
N ILE A 624 -28.44 -43.15 1.70
CA ILE A 624 -28.31 -43.60 0.31
C ILE A 624 -29.34 -42.86 -0.55
N ILE A 625 -28.85 -42.05 -1.47
CA ILE A 625 -29.66 -41.36 -2.47
C ILE A 625 -29.76 -42.26 -3.70
N VAL A 626 -30.99 -42.55 -4.11
CA VAL A 626 -31.32 -43.45 -5.22
C VAL A 626 -32.07 -42.67 -6.29
N ALA A 627 -31.52 -42.65 -7.51
CA ALA A 627 -32.24 -42.19 -8.68
C ALA A 627 -33.21 -43.28 -9.15
N ASP A 628 -34.48 -43.16 -8.74
CA ASP A 628 -35.53 -44.13 -9.02
C ASP A 628 -36.20 -43.80 -10.36
N ALA A 629 -35.51 -44.15 -11.44
CA ALA A 629 -35.77 -43.59 -12.76
C ALA A 629 -37.10 -44.01 -13.37
N GLY A 630 -37.57 -45.24 -13.10
CA GLY A 630 -38.87 -45.73 -13.56
C GLY A 630 -40.04 -44.99 -12.90
N ASN A 631 -39.91 -44.67 -11.62
CA ASN A 631 -40.87 -43.84 -10.88
C ASN A 631 -40.64 -42.33 -11.05
N GLN A 632 -39.64 -41.93 -11.84
CA GLN A 632 -39.34 -40.53 -12.19
C GLN A 632 -39.10 -39.62 -10.97
N LEU A 633 -38.47 -40.16 -9.92
CA LEU A 633 -38.21 -39.43 -8.68
C LEU A 633 -36.86 -39.82 -8.07
N ILE A 634 -36.45 -39.12 -7.03
CA ILE A 634 -35.29 -39.51 -6.21
C ILE A 634 -35.81 -39.96 -4.85
N GLN A 635 -35.37 -41.13 -4.38
CA GLN A 635 -35.65 -41.63 -3.02
C GLN A 635 -34.39 -41.63 -2.18
N ILE A 636 -34.53 -41.37 -0.89
CA ILE A 636 -33.43 -41.36 0.09
C ILE A 636 -33.74 -42.41 1.16
N PHE A 637 -32.75 -43.27 1.44
CA PHE A 637 -32.84 -44.39 2.37
C PHE A 637 -31.76 -44.32 3.44
N SER A 638 -32.02 -44.87 4.61
CA SER A 638 -30.95 -45.12 5.59
C SER A 638 -29.98 -46.18 5.05
N PRO A 639 -28.76 -46.31 5.62
CA PRO A 639 -27.81 -47.38 5.25
C PRO A 639 -28.39 -48.79 5.40
N GLU A 640 -29.36 -48.99 6.30
CA GLU A 640 -30.05 -50.26 6.54
C GLU A 640 -31.21 -50.50 5.56
N GLY A 641 -31.48 -49.57 4.65
CA GLY A 641 -32.53 -49.68 3.63
C GLY A 641 -33.92 -49.22 4.07
N LYS A 642 -34.02 -48.44 5.15
CA LYS A 642 -35.31 -47.83 5.56
C LYS A 642 -35.58 -46.59 4.71
N PHE A 643 -36.77 -46.47 4.14
CA PHE A 643 -37.18 -45.27 3.43
C PHE A 643 -37.21 -44.07 4.38
N LEU A 644 -36.64 -42.94 3.96
CA LEU A 644 -36.61 -41.69 4.71
C LEU A 644 -37.47 -40.62 4.05
N THR A 645 -37.23 -40.35 2.77
CA THR A 645 -37.93 -39.32 2.02
C THR A 645 -37.80 -39.52 0.50
N LYS A 646 -38.60 -38.78 -0.26
CA LYS A 646 -38.55 -38.69 -1.72
C LYS A 646 -38.65 -37.24 -2.18
N ILE A 647 -38.06 -36.94 -3.33
CA ILE A 647 -38.06 -35.60 -3.91
C ILE A 647 -38.39 -35.61 -5.40
N GLY A 648 -38.97 -34.51 -5.85
CA GLY A 648 -39.22 -34.22 -7.26
C GLY A 648 -40.27 -35.11 -7.93
N GLU A 649 -41.34 -35.46 -7.19
CA GLU A 649 -42.56 -35.98 -7.81
C GLU A 649 -42.99 -35.07 -8.97
N ASP A 650 -43.28 -35.67 -10.12
CA ASP A 650 -43.62 -35.02 -11.40
C ASP A 650 -42.60 -33.98 -11.89
N SER A 651 -41.42 -33.90 -11.29
CA SER A 651 -40.40 -32.91 -11.62
C SER A 651 -39.34 -33.44 -12.58
N PHE A 652 -39.25 -34.76 -12.77
CA PHE A 652 -38.24 -35.41 -13.61
C PHE A 652 -38.87 -36.20 -14.76
N THR A 653 -38.13 -36.32 -15.86
CA THR A 653 -38.54 -37.18 -16.98
C THR A 653 -37.78 -38.51 -16.99
N LEU A 654 -36.48 -38.49 -16.68
CA LEU A 654 -35.68 -39.68 -16.45
C LEU A 654 -34.45 -39.29 -15.58
N PRO A 655 -34.58 -39.26 -14.25
CA PRO A 655 -33.46 -38.93 -13.39
C PRO A 655 -32.41 -40.05 -13.43
N VAL A 656 -31.15 -39.71 -13.73
CA VAL A 656 -30.07 -40.71 -13.86
C VAL A 656 -29.16 -40.76 -12.66
N HIS A 657 -28.75 -39.61 -12.14
CA HIS A 657 -27.85 -39.50 -11.00
C HIS A 657 -28.19 -38.27 -10.18
N CYS A 658 -28.23 -38.44 -8.86
CA CYS A 658 -28.38 -37.37 -7.89
C CYS A 658 -27.17 -37.37 -6.96
N ILE A 659 -26.60 -36.21 -6.68
CA ILE A 659 -25.53 -36.04 -5.68
C ILE A 659 -25.92 -34.97 -4.67
N GLN A 660 -25.49 -35.14 -3.42
CA GLN A 660 -25.60 -34.11 -2.40
C GLN A 660 -24.30 -33.30 -2.33
N TYR A 661 -24.43 -31.99 -2.39
CA TYR A 661 -23.32 -31.06 -2.16
C TYR A 661 -23.82 -29.90 -1.30
N ASP A 662 -23.23 -29.73 -0.12
CA ASP A 662 -23.65 -28.74 0.88
C ASP A 662 -25.17 -28.85 1.20
N ARG A 663 -25.94 -27.78 0.98
CA ARG A 663 -27.39 -27.75 1.20
C ARG A 663 -28.22 -28.20 -0.01
N TYR A 664 -27.58 -28.64 -1.09
CA TYR A 664 -28.24 -28.90 -2.38
C TYR A 664 -28.22 -30.38 -2.77
N LEU A 665 -29.29 -30.79 -3.44
CA LEU A 665 -29.41 -32.04 -4.17
C LEU A 665 -29.42 -31.72 -5.66
N ILE A 666 -28.43 -32.22 -6.39
CA ILE A 666 -28.19 -31.90 -7.80
C ILE A 666 -28.51 -33.14 -8.63
N VAL A 667 -29.47 -33.03 -9.53
CA VAL A 667 -30.02 -34.15 -10.30
C VAL A 667 -29.79 -33.95 -11.79
N SER A 668 -29.29 -35.00 -12.45
CA SER A 668 -29.22 -35.09 -13.91
C SER A 668 -30.52 -35.68 -14.46
N ASP A 669 -31.22 -34.91 -15.29
CA ASP A 669 -32.42 -35.36 -15.97
C ASP A 669 -32.12 -35.66 -17.44
N TYR A 670 -32.06 -36.95 -17.75
CA TYR A 670 -31.50 -37.45 -19.01
C TYR A 670 -32.35 -37.08 -20.22
N ASN A 671 -33.67 -37.20 -20.11
CA ASN A 671 -34.60 -36.91 -21.21
C ASN A 671 -34.97 -35.43 -21.30
N ASP A 672 -34.83 -34.67 -20.20
CA ASP A 672 -35.05 -33.21 -20.19
C ASP A 672 -33.76 -32.42 -20.51
N HIS A 673 -32.65 -33.11 -20.78
CA HIS A 673 -31.38 -32.51 -21.21
C HIS A 673 -30.86 -31.39 -20.28
N CYS A 674 -31.10 -31.51 -18.98
CA CYS A 674 -30.76 -30.46 -18.02
C CYS A 674 -30.36 -31.00 -16.66
N ILE A 675 -29.80 -30.11 -15.84
CA ILE A 675 -29.49 -30.33 -14.44
C ILE A 675 -30.50 -29.54 -13.60
N LYS A 676 -31.11 -30.22 -12.64
CA LYS A 676 -32.11 -29.66 -11.71
C LYS A 676 -31.54 -29.66 -10.30
N VAL A 677 -31.62 -28.52 -9.63
CA VAL A 677 -31.08 -28.32 -8.28
C VAL A 677 -32.21 -28.10 -7.29
N PHE A 678 -32.19 -28.86 -6.21
CA PHE A 678 -33.14 -28.81 -5.10
C PHE A 678 -32.39 -28.49 -3.81
N ASP A 679 -33.08 -27.98 -2.80
CA ASP A 679 -32.52 -27.94 -1.44
C ASP A 679 -32.64 -29.31 -0.75
N ARG A 680 -32.04 -29.42 0.44
CA ARG A 680 -32.11 -30.63 1.29
C ARG A 680 -33.52 -31.10 1.63
N ASN A 681 -34.51 -30.21 1.61
CA ASN A 681 -35.91 -30.55 1.89
C ASN A 681 -36.65 -31.00 0.63
N GLY A 682 -35.97 -31.10 -0.52
CA GLY A 682 -36.56 -31.49 -1.78
C GLY A 682 -37.29 -30.37 -2.52
N LYS A 683 -37.13 -29.11 -2.11
CA LYS A 683 -37.75 -27.97 -2.79
C LYS A 683 -36.87 -27.53 -3.95
N PHE A 684 -37.48 -27.44 -5.13
CA PHE A 684 -36.83 -26.97 -6.36
C PHE A 684 -36.26 -25.55 -6.18
N GLN A 685 -35.02 -25.35 -6.60
CA GLN A 685 -34.32 -24.06 -6.54
C GLN A 685 -34.18 -23.45 -7.93
N TYR A 686 -33.50 -24.15 -8.83
CA TYR A 686 -33.26 -23.71 -10.21
C TYR A 686 -32.88 -24.88 -11.10
N LYS A 687 -32.92 -24.65 -12.41
CA LYS A 687 -32.42 -25.57 -13.43
C LYS A 687 -31.52 -24.84 -14.41
N PHE A 688 -30.57 -25.54 -14.98
CA PHE A 688 -29.73 -25.04 -16.07
C PHE A 688 -29.45 -26.15 -17.09
N GLY A 689 -29.10 -25.70 -18.30
CA GLY A 689 -28.98 -26.58 -19.45
C GLY A 689 -30.29 -26.78 -20.21
N LYS A 690 -30.12 -27.14 -21.48
CA LYS A 690 -31.19 -27.46 -22.44
C LYS A 690 -30.59 -28.35 -23.53
N GLN A 691 -31.44 -28.97 -24.33
CA GLN A 691 -31.00 -29.77 -25.46
C GLN A 691 -30.14 -28.96 -26.44
N GLY A 692 -28.95 -29.46 -26.76
CA GLY A 692 -28.05 -28.82 -27.71
C GLY A 692 -26.58 -29.21 -27.56
N GLY A 693 -25.73 -28.61 -28.39
CA GLY A 693 -24.29 -28.92 -28.47
C GLY A 693 -23.38 -27.75 -28.07
N LYS A 694 -23.93 -26.58 -27.75
CA LYS A 694 -23.14 -25.41 -27.32
C LYS A 694 -22.70 -25.54 -25.86
N ASP A 695 -21.82 -24.67 -25.43
CA ASP A 695 -21.35 -24.62 -24.04
C ASP A 695 -22.54 -24.35 -23.11
N GLY A 696 -22.69 -25.20 -22.08
CA GLY A 696 -23.84 -25.18 -21.18
C GLY A 696 -25.13 -25.84 -21.70
N GLU A 697 -25.15 -26.32 -22.94
CA GLU A 697 -26.22 -27.18 -23.46
C GLU A 697 -25.83 -28.66 -23.32
N PHE A 698 -26.81 -29.56 -23.17
CA PHE A 698 -26.57 -30.98 -22.97
C PHE A 698 -27.33 -31.84 -23.96
N ASN A 699 -26.75 -32.98 -24.32
CA ASN A 699 -27.47 -34.10 -24.90
C ASN A 699 -27.32 -35.30 -23.97
N TYR A 700 -28.41 -35.69 -23.31
CA TYR A 700 -28.45 -36.88 -22.46
C TYR A 700 -27.43 -36.82 -21.30
N PRO A 701 -27.55 -35.85 -20.38
CA PRO A 701 -26.67 -35.75 -19.22
C PRO A 701 -26.81 -36.99 -18.33
N ARG A 702 -25.68 -37.50 -17.83
CA ARG A 702 -25.63 -38.69 -16.96
C ARG A 702 -24.95 -38.37 -15.64
N SER A 703 -23.81 -39.00 -15.36
CA SER A 703 -23.15 -38.88 -14.06
C SER A 703 -22.73 -37.45 -13.75
N LEU A 704 -22.75 -37.17 -12.46
CA LEU A 704 -22.47 -35.90 -11.82
C LEU A 704 -21.39 -36.14 -10.79
N LEU A 705 -20.42 -35.23 -10.72
CA LEU A 705 -19.33 -35.32 -9.76
C LEU A 705 -18.90 -33.91 -9.36
N MET A 706 -18.68 -33.68 -8.07
CA MET A 706 -18.05 -32.45 -7.59
C MET A 706 -16.54 -32.64 -7.53
N ASN A 707 -15.79 -31.72 -8.12
CA ASN A 707 -14.34 -31.71 -7.97
C ASN A 707 -13.92 -31.06 -6.64
N LYS A 708 -12.64 -31.19 -6.26
CA LYS A 708 -12.08 -30.63 -5.02
C LYS A 708 -12.20 -29.10 -4.91
N SER A 709 -12.39 -28.40 -6.03
CA SER A 709 -12.61 -26.94 -6.07
C SER A 709 -14.08 -26.53 -5.95
N GLY A 710 -15.00 -27.47 -5.74
CA GLY A 710 -16.43 -27.17 -5.63
C GLY A 710 -17.11 -26.86 -6.97
N GLN A 711 -16.55 -27.35 -8.08
CA GLN A 711 -17.17 -27.25 -9.40
C GLN A 711 -17.85 -28.57 -9.77
N LEU A 712 -18.98 -28.47 -10.45
CA LEU A 712 -19.78 -29.59 -10.91
C LEU A 712 -19.30 -30.07 -12.28
N MET A 713 -18.91 -31.33 -12.36
CA MET A 713 -18.60 -32.03 -13.59
C MET A 713 -19.81 -32.86 -14.03
N VAL A 714 -20.18 -32.74 -15.31
CA VAL A 714 -21.35 -33.39 -15.89
C VAL A 714 -20.94 -34.19 -17.12
N CYS A 715 -21.25 -35.49 -17.12
CA CYS A 715 -21.14 -36.32 -18.33
C CYS A 715 -22.23 -35.94 -19.33
N ASP A 716 -21.85 -35.27 -20.41
CA ASP A 716 -22.71 -34.93 -21.53
C ASP A 716 -22.58 -36.03 -22.60
N SER A 717 -23.22 -37.17 -22.33
CA SER A 717 -22.98 -38.42 -23.05
C SER A 717 -23.29 -38.34 -24.55
N GLY A 718 -24.36 -37.62 -24.92
CA GLY A 718 -24.80 -37.46 -26.30
C GLY A 718 -23.86 -36.57 -27.12
N ASN A 719 -23.20 -35.60 -26.48
CA ASN A 719 -22.19 -34.77 -27.12
C ASN A 719 -20.76 -35.31 -26.95
N CYS A 720 -20.58 -36.49 -26.35
CA CYS A 720 -19.29 -37.13 -26.12
C CYS A 720 -18.26 -36.20 -25.47
N ARG A 721 -18.68 -35.56 -24.38
CA ARG A 721 -17.84 -34.63 -23.62
C ARG A 721 -18.21 -34.63 -22.15
N ILE A 722 -17.35 -34.06 -21.33
CA ILE A 722 -17.66 -33.70 -19.96
C ILE A 722 -17.56 -32.19 -19.85
N GLN A 723 -18.58 -31.59 -19.24
CA GLN A 723 -18.64 -30.15 -19.01
C GLN A 723 -18.48 -29.86 -17.51
N VAL A 724 -17.82 -28.75 -17.20
CA VAL A 724 -17.53 -28.29 -15.84
C VAL A 724 -18.27 -26.97 -15.61
N PHE A 725 -18.95 -26.86 -14.47
CA PHE A 725 -19.80 -25.74 -14.10
C PHE A 725 -19.49 -25.26 -12.70
N GLU A 726 -19.72 -23.98 -12.46
CA GLU A 726 -19.98 -23.50 -11.11
C GLU A 726 -21.35 -23.98 -10.64
N LEU A 727 -21.57 -24.03 -9.32
CA LEU A 727 -22.81 -24.52 -8.75
C LEU A 727 -24.03 -23.71 -9.22
N ASN A 728 -23.86 -22.41 -9.50
CA ASN A 728 -24.90 -21.53 -10.06
C ASN A 728 -25.31 -21.87 -11.52
N GLY A 729 -24.69 -22.88 -12.14
CA GLY A 729 -24.96 -23.29 -13.53
C GLY A 729 -24.12 -22.56 -14.59
N LYS A 730 -23.19 -21.69 -14.18
CA LYS A 730 -22.28 -21.00 -15.10
C LYS A 730 -21.24 -21.98 -15.64
N PHE A 731 -21.13 -22.04 -16.97
CA PHE A 731 -20.13 -22.86 -17.65
C PHE A 731 -18.71 -22.38 -17.34
N VAL A 732 -17.84 -23.31 -16.97
CA VAL A 732 -16.41 -23.07 -16.71
C VAL A 732 -15.56 -23.62 -17.85
N GLY A 733 -15.84 -24.85 -18.29
CA GLY A 733 -15.03 -25.48 -19.31
C GLY A 733 -15.58 -26.83 -19.75
N LYS A 734 -14.98 -27.42 -20.77
CA LYS A 734 -15.33 -28.74 -21.27
C LYS A 734 -14.10 -29.48 -21.71
N PHE A 735 -14.21 -30.80 -21.78
CA PHE A 735 -13.25 -31.62 -22.50
C PHE A 735 -13.98 -32.68 -23.31
N GLU A 736 -13.54 -32.81 -24.55
CA GLU A 736 -14.05 -33.82 -25.46
C GLU A 736 -13.41 -35.15 -25.12
N THR A 737 -14.23 -36.20 -25.13
CA THR A 737 -13.76 -37.54 -24.80
C THR A 737 -13.52 -38.29 -26.09
N GLN A 738 -12.34 -38.04 -26.68
CA GLN A 738 -11.89 -38.71 -27.90
C GLN A 738 -10.87 -39.81 -27.56
N ASP A 739 -11.06 -40.99 -28.15
CA ASP A 739 -10.08 -42.06 -28.10
C ASP A 739 -8.85 -41.65 -28.92
N LYS A 740 -7.71 -41.44 -28.27
CA LYS A 740 -6.46 -41.06 -28.97
C LYS A 740 -5.98 -42.11 -29.95
N ASN A 741 -6.32 -43.39 -29.75
CA ASN A 741 -5.86 -44.48 -30.60
C ASN A 741 -6.72 -44.67 -31.86
N SER A 742 -8.02 -44.34 -31.78
CA SER A 742 -8.96 -44.53 -32.89
C SER A 742 -9.51 -43.22 -33.47
N GLY A 743 -9.24 -42.08 -32.84
CA GLY A 743 -9.77 -40.77 -33.22
C GLY A 743 -11.29 -40.64 -33.02
N LYS A 744 -11.96 -41.64 -32.43
CA LYS A 744 -13.42 -41.65 -32.27
C LYS A 744 -13.83 -40.98 -30.96
N PHE A 745 -14.86 -40.15 -31.02
CA PHE A 745 -15.55 -39.66 -29.83
C PHE A 745 -16.23 -40.83 -29.09
N ILE A 746 -16.05 -40.88 -27.78
CA ILE A 746 -16.56 -41.92 -26.90
C ILE A 746 -17.48 -41.27 -25.88
N SER A 747 -18.70 -41.79 -25.69
CA SER A 747 -19.65 -41.20 -24.74
C SER A 747 -19.24 -41.51 -23.30
N PRO A 748 -18.97 -40.49 -22.46
CA PRO A 748 -18.71 -40.68 -21.03
C PRO A 748 -20.03 -40.99 -20.33
N ILE A 749 -20.02 -41.98 -19.45
CA ILE A 749 -21.23 -42.49 -18.78
C ILE A 749 -21.19 -42.23 -17.28
N ALA A 750 -20.05 -42.51 -16.65
CA ALA A 750 -19.89 -42.36 -15.20
C ALA A 750 -18.53 -41.77 -14.82
N LEU A 751 -18.54 -41.04 -13.70
CA LEU A 751 -17.38 -40.36 -13.13
C LEU A 751 -17.23 -40.72 -11.65
N ALA A 752 -15.99 -40.88 -11.22
CA ALA A 752 -15.60 -40.92 -9.81
C ALA A 752 -14.29 -40.16 -9.61
N VAL A 753 -14.02 -39.74 -8.38
CA VAL A 753 -12.81 -39.00 -8.00
C VAL A 753 -11.88 -39.90 -7.19
N LEU A 754 -10.58 -39.86 -7.49
CA LEU A 754 -9.52 -40.46 -6.70
C LEU A 754 -9.08 -39.51 -5.58
N SER A 755 -8.54 -40.05 -4.50
CA SER A 755 -7.98 -39.30 -3.37
C SER A 755 -6.87 -38.34 -3.83
N THR A 756 -6.13 -38.68 -4.88
CA THR A 756 -5.11 -37.83 -5.51
C THR A 756 -5.69 -36.60 -6.20
N GLY A 757 -6.97 -36.64 -6.59
CA GLY A 757 -7.66 -35.59 -7.36
C GLY A 757 -7.79 -35.93 -8.85
N GLY A 758 -7.24 -37.04 -9.31
CA GLY A 758 -7.55 -37.60 -10.64
C GLY A 758 -9.00 -38.10 -10.72
N PHE A 759 -9.52 -38.25 -11.93
CA PHE A 759 -10.88 -38.70 -12.19
C PHE A 759 -10.88 -40.02 -12.94
N VAL A 760 -11.75 -40.93 -12.52
CA VAL A 760 -12.03 -42.16 -13.24
C VAL A 760 -13.25 -41.95 -14.12
N VAL A 761 -13.12 -42.22 -15.41
CA VAL A 761 -14.17 -42.09 -16.42
C VAL A 761 -14.48 -43.45 -17.03
N ILE A 762 -15.77 -43.81 -17.05
CA ILE A 762 -16.29 -44.94 -17.81
C ILE A 762 -16.89 -44.46 -19.12
N TYR A 763 -16.59 -45.17 -20.21
CA TYR A 763 -17.17 -44.91 -21.51
C TYR A 763 -18.06 -46.05 -22.01
N SER A 764 -19.10 -45.72 -22.78
CA SER A 764 -20.10 -46.69 -23.25
C SER A 764 -19.60 -47.72 -24.26
N SER A 765 -18.71 -47.32 -25.17
CA SER A 765 -18.39 -48.08 -26.39
C SER A 765 -16.98 -48.67 -26.43
N ASN A 766 -16.10 -48.27 -25.50
CA ASN A 766 -14.69 -48.68 -25.54
C ASN A 766 -14.32 -49.81 -24.57
N HIS A 767 -15.29 -50.33 -23.80
CA HIS A 767 -15.05 -51.41 -22.83
C HIS A 767 -13.82 -51.12 -21.93
N CYS A 768 -13.57 -49.83 -21.65
CA CYS A 768 -12.36 -49.36 -21.00
C CYS A 768 -12.71 -48.39 -19.87
N ILE A 769 -11.84 -48.39 -18.87
CA ILE A 769 -11.82 -47.40 -17.80
C ILE A 769 -10.59 -46.52 -18.03
N GLN A 770 -10.78 -45.21 -17.88
CA GLN A 770 -9.71 -44.24 -18.08
C GLN A 770 -9.57 -43.37 -16.85
N ILE A 771 -8.33 -43.19 -16.39
CA ILE A 771 -7.97 -42.24 -15.34
C ILE A 771 -7.40 -40.99 -16.01
N ILE A 772 -7.95 -39.83 -15.65
CA ILE A 772 -7.56 -38.52 -16.17
C ILE A 772 -7.13 -37.60 -15.02
N GLU A 773 -6.15 -36.73 -15.26
CA GLU A 773 -5.63 -35.72 -14.31
C GLU A 773 -5.68 -34.31 -14.88
#